data_AF-A0A851ZAN2-F1
#
_entry.id   AF-A0A851ZAN2-F1
#
_cell.length_a   1.000
_cell.length_b   1.000
_cell.length_c   1.000
_cell.angle_alpha   90.00
_cell.angle_beta   90.00
_cell.angle_gamma   90.00
#
_symmetry.space_group_name_H-M   'P 1'
#
loop_
_entity.id
_entity.type
_entity.pdbx_description
1 polymer ?
#
loop_
_entity_poly.entity_id
_entity_poly.type
_entity_poly.pdbx_seq_one_letter_code
_entity_poly.pdbx_strand_id
1 'polypeptide(L)'
;QVLAWGLRGLRAGVRAPSLEVQCGGQTLRTPTIADLAANPNFPINAFLLTLHLPVEEEYVPPIRLRVLDTRSFGYRPEVGQGCVRELGQYCCQPPSEGQPPSPPTIPSGSSTALLSPGVPQFQPCHPGHLSLADPAPHQAVEKEEEDEEEEEDWWSKFYAAMGDKAKSRGGTNRDRLKIYSCELEAVPEFEGLQDFCQTFPLYQPGGHPAPGEDPVPVGEFKGLFRIYPLPEDPGMSPPPRHFQELPPSQPQKCLVRVYVVRAFDLPPRDRNGLCDPYVRVSLGTKTLGQRDQYVPNTLEPVFGRLFEVMGTIPLEKDLRVSLLDYDLLPPDQEIGTTTIDLENRLLSRFRAHCGLPTLYRTTGPGCWRDQLPPSRALEHFASTRGLPAPEFSAEGTAVTFGDQTFLLSHFERGPPWQRHPGVPRERLALHVLHAWHLVPQHLETRTLYNSTQPGLEQGKVQMWVDVFPTSLGPPGPPVDITPRKPQRYELRCVVWNTRDVDLGDTNLVGQQMSDIYITGWLDGLEEQRQRTDIHYRSLQGDGAFNWRFVFSFEYLVAEQLCVLPRKEHFWSLDETVLKVPPKLILQVWDNDKFSADDFLGVLELELTKVPRAAQHPQDCTPTPQGTPKSPWPWRGVQVPPRFSLFRQRRARGWWPCTVQEGDKRRLSGKLELSLELLTANEAKERPAGRGREDPNMYPTLPAPVRPEWSLLWVQAPLRTLRYGIWRHHRCRLSLALATLLLLGLFLTFVFAAP
;
A
#
# COMPACT_ATOMS: atom_id res chain seq x y z
N GLN A 1 5.75 -26.85 -39.65
CA GLN A 1 4.68 -27.28 -38.71
C GLN A 1 3.77 -26.08 -38.41
N VAL A 2 2.47 -26.34 -38.24
CA VAL A 2 1.45 -25.34 -37.92
C VAL A 2 0.69 -25.78 -36.67
N LEU A 3 0.70 -24.97 -35.63
CA LEU A 3 -0.23 -25.05 -34.50
C LEU A 3 -1.42 -24.16 -34.83
N ALA A 4 -2.55 -24.75 -35.19
CA ALA A 4 -3.82 -24.05 -35.36
C ALA A 4 -4.67 -24.28 -34.11
N TRP A 5 -4.58 -23.36 -33.15
CA TRP A 5 -5.21 -23.52 -31.84
C TRP A 5 -6.71 -23.24 -31.90
N GLY A 6 -7.10 -22.08 -32.43
CA GLY A 6 -8.52 -21.72 -32.53
C GLY A 6 -8.78 -20.35 -33.15
N LEU A 7 -10.05 -19.98 -33.19
CA LEU A 7 -10.52 -18.68 -33.70
C LEU A 7 -11.19 -17.91 -32.56
N ARG A 8 -11.03 -16.59 -32.48
CA ARG A 8 -11.64 -15.74 -31.43
C ARG A 8 -12.34 -14.54 -32.05
N GLY A 9 -13.32 -14.00 -31.35
CA GLY A 9 -13.92 -12.70 -31.68
C GLY A 9 -14.56 -12.60 -33.07
N LEU A 10 -14.91 -13.73 -33.70
CA LEU A 10 -15.56 -13.72 -35.02
C LEU A 10 -16.95 -13.07 -34.93
N ARG A 11 -17.33 -12.36 -36.00
CA ARG A 11 -18.65 -11.69 -36.08
C ARG A 11 -19.82 -12.66 -35.89
N ALA A 12 -20.91 -12.11 -35.37
CA ALA A 12 -22.17 -12.84 -35.21
C ALA A 12 -22.65 -13.44 -36.54
N GLY A 13 -23.10 -14.70 -36.50
CA GLY A 13 -23.66 -15.42 -37.65
C GLY A 13 -22.72 -16.41 -38.34
N VAL A 14 -21.44 -16.45 -37.97
CA VAL A 14 -20.53 -17.54 -38.36
C VAL A 14 -20.94 -18.82 -37.61
N ARG A 15 -21.07 -19.94 -38.32
CA ARG A 15 -21.60 -21.20 -37.75
C ARG A 15 -20.56 -22.29 -37.65
N ALA A 16 -19.89 -22.61 -38.75
CA ALA A 16 -18.96 -23.74 -38.81
C ALA A 16 -17.66 -23.33 -39.52
N PRO A 17 -16.83 -22.48 -38.88
CA PRO A 17 -15.63 -21.96 -39.50
C PRO A 17 -14.52 -23.02 -39.58
N SER A 18 -13.70 -22.91 -40.61
CA SER A 18 -12.43 -23.63 -40.77
C SER A 18 -11.35 -22.65 -41.19
N LEU A 19 -10.10 -22.95 -40.85
CA LEU A 19 -8.95 -22.19 -41.29
C LEU A 19 -8.30 -22.87 -42.48
N GLU A 20 -7.97 -22.07 -43.48
CA GLU A 20 -7.16 -22.45 -44.63
C GLU A 20 -5.85 -21.66 -44.57
N VAL A 21 -4.74 -22.39 -44.51
CA VAL A 21 -3.37 -21.86 -44.45
C VAL A 21 -2.72 -22.14 -45.79
N GLN A 22 -2.35 -21.08 -46.52
CA GLN A 22 -1.74 -21.17 -47.85
C GLN A 22 -0.32 -20.60 -47.84
N CYS A 23 0.66 -21.34 -48.37
CA CYS A 23 2.04 -20.86 -48.54
C CYS A 23 2.72 -21.64 -49.67
N GLY A 24 3.53 -20.98 -50.50
CA GLY A 24 4.33 -21.66 -51.53
C GLY A 24 3.54 -22.56 -52.50
N GLY A 25 2.30 -22.19 -52.83
CA GLY A 25 1.40 -22.99 -53.69
C GLY A 25 0.75 -24.20 -53.01
N GLN A 26 1.08 -24.48 -51.74
CA GLN A 26 0.48 -25.53 -50.94
C GLN A 26 -0.62 -24.95 -50.04
N THR A 27 -1.64 -25.77 -49.76
CA THR A 27 -2.79 -25.39 -48.95
C THR A 27 -3.07 -26.45 -47.90
N LEU A 28 -3.18 -26.01 -46.65
CA LEU A 28 -3.61 -26.82 -45.52
C LEU A 28 -4.97 -26.32 -45.02
N ARG A 29 -5.92 -27.23 -44.76
CA ARG A 29 -7.21 -26.87 -44.18
C ARG A 29 -7.47 -27.60 -42.88
N THR A 30 -7.92 -26.88 -41.87
CA THR A 30 -8.36 -27.46 -40.61
C THR A 30 -9.76 -28.07 -40.73
N PRO A 31 -10.13 -29.00 -39.82
CA PRO A 31 -11.53 -29.35 -39.62
C PRO A 31 -12.36 -28.11 -39.21
N THR A 32 -13.67 -28.19 -39.43
CA THR A 32 -14.61 -27.15 -39.01
C THR A 32 -14.79 -27.18 -37.50
N ILE A 33 -14.85 -26.00 -36.87
CA ILE A 33 -15.31 -25.86 -35.49
C ILE A 33 -16.83 -26.05 -35.51
N ALA A 34 -17.35 -26.99 -34.71
CA ALA A 34 -18.77 -27.32 -34.71
C ALA A 34 -19.62 -26.25 -34.03
N ASP A 35 -19.13 -25.70 -32.90
CA ASP A 35 -19.81 -24.68 -32.12
C ASP A 35 -18.78 -23.71 -31.51
N LEU A 36 -18.63 -22.55 -32.13
CA LEU A 36 -17.73 -21.47 -31.68
C LEU A 36 -18.06 -20.96 -30.28
N ALA A 37 -19.34 -20.93 -29.90
CA ALA A 37 -19.78 -20.38 -28.62
C ALA A 37 -19.53 -21.38 -27.48
N ALA A 38 -19.54 -22.68 -27.78
CA ALA A 38 -19.21 -23.72 -26.80
C ALA A 38 -17.70 -23.99 -26.72
N ASN A 39 -17.02 -24.16 -27.85
CA ASN A 39 -15.57 -24.38 -27.90
C ASN A 39 -14.96 -23.76 -29.17
N PRO A 40 -14.19 -22.66 -29.04
CA PRO A 40 -13.64 -21.94 -30.18
C PRO A 40 -12.30 -22.52 -30.68
N ASN A 41 -11.88 -23.68 -30.18
CA ASN A 41 -10.66 -24.38 -30.59
C ASN A 41 -10.93 -25.38 -31.71
N PHE A 42 -9.92 -25.61 -32.55
CA PHE A 42 -9.99 -26.67 -33.55
C PHE A 42 -9.88 -28.05 -32.89
N PRO A 43 -10.66 -29.05 -33.35
CA PRO A 43 -10.62 -30.40 -32.79
C PRO A 43 -9.28 -31.11 -33.05
N ILE A 44 -8.61 -30.74 -34.15
CA ILE A 44 -7.24 -31.13 -34.48
C ILE A 44 -6.46 -29.82 -34.66
N ASN A 45 -5.37 -29.66 -33.91
CA ASN A 45 -4.66 -28.40 -33.77
C ASN A 45 -3.18 -28.45 -34.20
N ALA A 46 -2.58 -29.62 -34.40
CA ALA A 46 -1.21 -29.76 -34.88
C ALA A 46 -1.16 -30.32 -36.31
N PHE A 47 -0.49 -29.60 -37.21
CA PHE A 47 -0.43 -29.93 -38.63
C PHE A 47 0.98 -29.84 -39.21
N LEU A 48 1.20 -30.59 -40.30
CA LEU A 48 2.41 -30.53 -41.11
C LEU A 48 2.07 -30.04 -42.51
N LEU A 49 2.87 -29.10 -43.01
CA LEU A 49 2.81 -28.60 -44.37
C LEU A 49 4.24 -28.60 -44.91
N THR A 50 4.49 -29.41 -45.93
CA THR A 50 5.79 -29.48 -46.61
C THR A 50 5.83 -28.43 -47.70
N LEU A 51 6.88 -27.61 -47.72
CA LEU A 51 7.00 -26.45 -48.60
C LEU A 51 8.36 -26.48 -49.31
N HIS A 52 8.38 -26.02 -50.57
CA HIS A 52 9.62 -25.65 -51.25
C HIS A 52 9.74 -24.13 -51.20
N LEU A 53 10.57 -23.63 -50.29
CA LEU A 53 10.78 -22.20 -50.08
C LEU A 53 12.12 -21.77 -50.69
N PRO A 54 12.23 -20.54 -51.22
CA PRO A 54 13.49 -19.94 -51.62
C PRO A 54 14.50 -19.90 -50.46
N VAL A 55 15.78 -19.92 -50.79
CA VAL A 55 16.86 -19.82 -49.79
C VAL A 55 16.98 -18.39 -49.28
N GLU A 56 16.84 -17.40 -50.17
CA GLU A 56 16.85 -16.00 -49.79
C GLU A 56 15.50 -15.57 -49.18
N GLU A 57 15.54 -15.01 -47.98
CA GLU A 57 14.36 -14.65 -47.19
C GLU A 57 13.43 -13.64 -47.90
N GLU A 58 13.99 -12.71 -48.68
CA GLU A 58 13.25 -11.68 -49.41
C GLU A 58 12.27 -12.26 -50.44
N TYR A 59 12.53 -13.47 -50.95
CA TYR A 59 11.67 -14.15 -51.92
C TYR A 59 10.68 -15.13 -51.27
N VAL A 60 10.76 -15.34 -49.95
CA VAL A 60 9.89 -16.28 -49.26
C VAL A 60 8.45 -15.80 -49.31
N PRO A 61 7.51 -16.58 -49.87
CA PRO A 61 6.12 -16.18 -49.95
C PRO A 61 5.49 -16.13 -48.55
N PRO A 62 4.64 -15.13 -48.26
CA PRO A 62 4.01 -15.04 -46.94
C PRO A 62 2.99 -16.16 -46.75
N ILE A 63 2.68 -16.47 -45.49
CA ILE A 63 1.59 -17.40 -45.15
C ILE A 63 0.28 -16.61 -45.21
N ARG A 64 -0.65 -17.02 -46.08
CA ARG A 64 -2.01 -16.47 -46.10
C ARG A 64 -2.93 -17.32 -45.25
N LEU A 65 -3.71 -16.65 -44.42
CA LEU A 65 -4.72 -17.23 -43.55
C LEU A 65 -6.09 -16.84 -44.09
N ARG A 66 -6.97 -17.82 -44.32
CA ARG A 66 -8.35 -17.58 -44.75
C ARG A 66 -9.28 -18.36 -43.85
N VAL A 67 -10.28 -17.69 -43.31
CA VAL A 67 -11.32 -18.32 -42.50
C VAL A 67 -12.57 -18.48 -43.36
N LEU A 68 -12.99 -19.73 -43.54
CA LEU A 68 -14.14 -20.11 -44.36
C LEU A 68 -15.25 -20.65 -43.46
N ASP A 69 -16.45 -20.10 -43.57
CA ASP A 69 -17.63 -20.56 -42.83
C ASP A 69 -18.40 -21.60 -43.63
N THR A 70 -18.48 -22.85 -43.17
CA THR A 70 -19.21 -23.90 -43.90
C THR A 70 -20.71 -23.80 -43.62
N ARG A 71 -21.49 -23.49 -44.66
CA ARG A 71 -22.95 -23.35 -44.59
C ARG A 71 -23.66 -24.51 -45.30
N SER A 72 -25.00 -24.49 -45.22
CA SER A 72 -25.87 -25.42 -45.94
C SER A 72 -25.52 -25.48 -47.44
N PHE A 73 -25.72 -26.64 -48.06
CA PHE A 73 -25.44 -26.88 -49.49
C PHE A 73 -23.97 -26.70 -49.90
N GLY A 74 -23.02 -26.73 -48.96
CA GLY A 74 -21.59 -26.69 -49.24
C GLY A 74 -21.04 -25.30 -49.59
N TYR A 75 -21.85 -24.24 -49.47
CA TYR A 75 -21.41 -22.87 -49.63
C TYR A 75 -20.42 -22.49 -48.51
N ARG A 76 -19.27 -21.91 -48.88
CA ARG A 76 -18.17 -21.58 -47.96
C ARG A 76 -17.70 -20.13 -48.14
N PRO A 77 -18.48 -19.13 -47.68
CA PRO A 77 -18.05 -17.75 -47.72
C PRO A 77 -16.80 -17.55 -46.86
N GLU A 78 -15.90 -16.71 -47.37
CA GLU A 78 -14.77 -16.22 -46.58
C GLU A 78 -15.27 -15.17 -45.60
N VAL A 79 -14.93 -15.35 -44.32
CA VAL A 79 -15.39 -14.48 -43.22
C VAL A 79 -14.25 -13.69 -42.59
N GLY A 80 -13.00 -14.03 -42.90
CA GLY A 80 -11.83 -13.28 -42.49
C GLY A 80 -10.57 -13.74 -43.22
N GLN A 81 -9.62 -12.83 -43.40
CA GLN A 81 -8.32 -13.11 -43.98
C GLN A 81 -7.19 -12.45 -43.18
N GLY A 82 -6.03 -13.09 -43.16
CA GLY A 82 -4.82 -12.58 -42.55
C GLY A 82 -3.59 -12.95 -43.37
N CYS A 83 -2.48 -12.28 -43.13
CA CYS A 83 -1.23 -12.56 -43.82
C CYS A 83 -0.07 -12.45 -42.83
N VAL A 84 0.68 -13.54 -42.69
CA VAL A 84 1.89 -13.59 -41.87
C VAL A 84 3.09 -13.38 -42.79
N ARG A 85 3.82 -12.30 -42.53
CA ARG A 85 5.05 -11.91 -43.23
C ARG A 85 6.27 -12.21 -42.34
N GLU A 86 7.47 -12.00 -42.87
CA GLU A 86 8.73 -12.14 -42.12
C GLU A 86 8.85 -13.54 -41.49
N LEU A 87 8.92 -14.55 -42.34
CA LEU A 87 8.89 -15.94 -41.87
C LEU A 87 10.16 -16.37 -41.13
N GLY A 88 11.25 -15.59 -41.20
CA GLY A 88 12.50 -15.87 -40.49
C GLY A 88 12.33 -16.05 -38.98
N GLN A 89 11.39 -15.33 -38.35
CA GLN A 89 11.11 -15.50 -36.91
C GLN A 89 10.54 -16.88 -36.54
N TYR A 90 9.98 -17.59 -37.51
CA TYR A 90 9.43 -18.94 -37.32
C TYR A 90 10.44 -20.03 -37.70
N CYS A 91 11.58 -19.67 -38.30
CA CYS A 91 12.64 -20.59 -38.64
C CYS A 91 13.34 -21.09 -37.36
N CYS A 92 13.48 -22.41 -37.22
CA CYS A 92 14.12 -23.03 -36.07
C CYS A 92 14.91 -24.27 -36.49
N GLN A 93 15.78 -24.76 -35.61
CA GLN A 93 16.43 -26.05 -35.81
C GLN A 93 15.45 -27.20 -35.50
N PRO A 94 15.55 -28.32 -36.23
CA PRO A 94 14.79 -29.52 -35.88
C PRO A 94 15.16 -29.99 -34.46
N PRO A 95 14.22 -30.49 -33.65
CA PRO A 95 14.56 -31.01 -32.34
C PRO A 95 15.47 -32.24 -32.50
N SER A 96 16.54 -32.33 -31.71
CA SER A 96 17.44 -33.49 -31.67
C SER A 96 16.81 -34.64 -30.86
N GLU A 97 16.92 -35.88 -31.36
CA GLU A 97 16.53 -37.05 -30.57
C GLU A 97 17.39 -37.16 -29.30
N GLY A 98 16.75 -37.20 -28.13
CA GLY A 98 17.40 -37.56 -26.86
C GLY A 98 18.04 -36.44 -26.05
N GLN A 99 17.89 -35.16 -26.44
CA GLN A 99 18.42 -34.05 -25.65
C GLN A 99 17.28 -33.31 -24.94
N PRO A 100 17.10 -33.45 -23.62
CA PRO A 100 16.17 -32.60 -22.88
C PRO A 100 16.61 -31.14 -23.04
N PRO A 101 15.68 -30.16 -23.05
CA PRO A 101 16.07 -28.76 -23.01
C PRO A 101 16.91 -28.54 -21.76
N SER A 102 18.20 -28.32 -21.95
CA SER A 102 19.12 -27.99 -20.86
C SER A 102 18.64 -26.69 -20.21
N PRO A 103 18.63 -26.58 -18.87
CA PRO A 103 18.44 -25.30 -18.23
C PRO A 103 19.45 -24.29 -18.80
N PRO A 104 19.13 -22.99 -18.87
CA PRO A 104 20.13 -21.98 -19.23
C PRO A 104 21.36 -22.22 -18.36
N THR A 105 22.52 -22.37 -19.01
CA THR A 105 23.79 -22.66 -18.33
C THR A 105 23.98 -21.66 -17.21
N ILE A 106 23.96 -22.13 -15.96
CA ILE A 106 24.31 -21.30 -14.81
C ILE A 106 25.76 -20.86 -15.06
N PRO A 107 26.07 -19.56 -15.21
CA PRO A 107 27.44 -19.11 -15.29
C PRO A 107 28.08 -19.35 -13.92
N SER A 108 28.78 -20.48 -13.80
CA SER A 108 29.76 -20.74 -12.77
C SER A 108 30.97 -19.85 -13.08
N GLY A 109 30.87 -18.56 -12.73
CA GLY A 109 31.95 -17.59 -12.88
C GLY A 109 31.54 -16.31 -13.60
N SER A 110 30.70 -15.49 -12.97
CA SER A 110 30.59 -14.06 -13.25
C SER A 110 29.87 -13.36 -12.09
N SER A 111 30.49 -13.38 -10.91
CA SER A 111 30.14 -12.45 -9.83
C SER A 111 30.74 -11.07 -10.12
N THR A 112 30.35 -10.40 -11.22
CA THR A 112 30.62 -8.97 -11.47
C THR A 112 29.93 -8.52 -12.76
N ALA A 113 28.67 -8.09 -12.67
CA ALA A 113 28.07 -7.04 -13.48
C ALA A 113 26.54 -7.09 -13.26
N LEU A 114 26.06 -6.43 -12.21
CA LEU A 114 24.74 -5.80 -12.04
C LEU A 114 24.64 -5.32 -10.57
N LEU A 115 25.70 -4.64 -10.11
CA LEU A 115 25.69 -3.85 -8.88
C LEU A 115 25.92 -2.40 -9.31
N SER A 116 24.86 -1.60 -9.34
CA SER A 116 25.00 -0.14 -9.30
C SER A 116 25.65 0.26 -7.95
N PRO A 117 26.48 1.31 -7.93
CA PRO A 117 27.51 1.48 -6.91
C PRO A 117 26.95 2.09 -5.62
N GLY A 118 27.28 1.49 -4.47
CA GLY A 118 26.98 2.11 -3.17
C GLY A 118 26.88 1.14 -2.00
N VAL A 119 27.88 0.30 -1.77
CA VAL A 119 28.02 -0.44 -0.49
C VAL A 119 29.50 -0.42 -0.07
N PRO A 120 29.87 0.06 1.14
CA PRO A 120 31.23 -0.03 1.63
C PRO A 120 31.57 -1.48 2.03
N GLN A 121 32.70 -1.97 1.53
CA GLN A 121 33.27 -3.28 1.85
C GLN A 121 33.71 -3.34 3.32
N PHE A 122 33.22 -4.34 4.07
CA PHE A 122 33.78 -4.70 5.37
C PHE A 122 34.89 -5.75 5.21
N GLN A 123 36.07 -5.43 5.73
CA GLN A 123 37.22 -6.32 5.84
C GLN A 123 37.03 -7.38 6.95
N PRO A 124 37.58 -8.59 6.80
CA PRO A 124 37.50 -9.65 7.81
C PRO A 124 38.58 -9.47 8.90
N CYS A 125 38.18 -9.53 10.18
CA CYS A 125 39.11 -9.63 11.31
C CYS A 125 39.33 -11.12 11.68
N HIS A 126 40.59 -11.50 11.87
CA HIS A 126 41.04 -12.85 12.20
C HIS A 126 40.61 -13.31 13.62
N PRO A 127 40.51 -14.62 13.88
CA PRO A 127 40.19 -15.16 15.20
C PRO A 127 41.45 -15.35 16.04
N GLY A 128 41.41 -14.95 17.31
CA GLY A 128 42.53 -15.19 18.23
C GLY A 128 42.21 -14.90 19.70
N HIS A 129 42.19 -15.99 20.47
CA HIS A 129 42.50 -16.10 21.89
C HIS A 129 41.36 -16.06 22.93
N LEU A 130 41.14 -17.25 23.51
CA LEU A 130 40.41 -17.52 24.75
C LEU A 130 41.10 -16.86 25.95
N SER A 131 40.30 -16.35 26.89
CA SER A 131 40.65 -16.34 28.31
C SER A 131 39.38 -16.35 29.18
N LEU A 132 39.35 -17.27 30.13
CA LEU A 132 38.35 -17.38 31.21
C LEU A 132 38.50 -16.23 32.21
N ALA A 133 37.38 -15.69 32.70
CA ALA A 133 37.19 -15.18 34.07
C ALA A 133 35.69 -15.03 34.43
N ASP A 134 35.39 -15.41 35.67
CA ASP A 134 34.15 -15.68 36.44
C ASP A 134 32.79 -14.96 36.19
N PRO A 135 31.67 -15.58 36.66
CA PRO A 135 30.29 -15.12 36.46
C PRO A 135 29.76 -14.27 37.63
N ALA A 136 29.01 -13.20 37.32
CA ALA A 136 28.15 -12.47 38.25
C ALA A 136 26.88 -11.97 37.51
N PRO A 137 25.76 -11.74 38.21
CA PRO A 137 24.46 -12.27 37.79
C PRO A 137 23.71 -11.34 36.83
N HIS A 138 23.70 -11.71 35.54
CA HIS A 138 22.73 -11.21 34.57
C HIS A 138 21.46 -12.07 34.63
N GLN A 139 20.63 -11.87 35.66
CA GLN A 139 19.27 -12.39 35.72
C GLN A 139 18.35 -11.32 36.31
N ALA A 140 18.00 -10.31 35.50
CA ALA A 140 16.84 -9.43 35.75
C ALA A 140 16.45 -8.50 34.59
N VAL A 141 16.95 -8.66 33.36
CA VAL A 141 16.62 -7.72 32.24
C VAL A 141 16.13 -8.41 30.96
N GLU A 142 16.13 -9.73 30.84
CA GLU A 142 15.70 -10.43 29.62
C GLU A 142 14.23 -10.88 29.64
N LYS A 143 13.36 -10.21 30.40
CA LYS A 143 11.91 -10.48 30.37
C LYS A 143 11.14 -9.16 30.34
N GLU A 144 11.15 -8.49 29.20
CA GLU A 144 10.12 -7.52 28.78
C GLU A 144 10.26 -7.08 27.30
N GLU A 145 10.92 -7.87 26.45
CA GLU A 145 11.02 -7.62 24.98
C GLU A 145 10.42 -8.78 24.15
N GLU A 146 9.18 -9.16 24.45
CA GLU A 146 8.23 -9.91 23.61
C GLU A 146 6.87 -9.25 23.97
N ASP A 147 6.08 -8.59 23.13
CA ASP A 147 5.59 -8.90 21.79
C ASP A 147 4.95 -7.62 21.18
N GLU A 148 5.39 -7.25 19.97
CA GLU A 148 4.63 -6.61 18.88
C GLU A 148 5.67 -6.28 17.80
N GLU A 149 6.36 -7.32 17.28
CA GLU A 149 6.95 -7.20 15.95
C GLU A 149 5.77 -7.01 14.99
N GLU A 150 5.50 -5.75 14.60
CA GLU A 150 4.52 -5.38 13.58
C GLU A 150 4.66 -6.35 12.40
N GLU A 151 3.70 -7.26 12.24
CA GLU A 151 3.70 -8.26 11.20
C GLU A 151 3.84 -7.54 9.84
N GLU A 152 4.92 -7.81 9.10
CA GLU A 152 5.19 -7.16 7.82
C GLU A 152 4.03 -7.41 6.85
N ASP A 153 3.15 -6.42 6.70
CA ASP A 153 2.06 -6.48 5.74
C ASP A 153 2.56 -6.36 4.29
N TRP A 154 1.65 -6.58 3.33
CA TRP A 154 1.98 -6.48 1.91
C TRP A 154 2.41 -5.06 1.49
N TRP A 155 1.88 -4.01 2.14
CA TRP A 155 2.24 -2.62 1.84
C TRP A 155 3.68 -2.30 2.24
N SER A 156 4.20 -2.86 3.34
CA SER A 156 5.61 -2.72 3.70
C SER A 156 6.52 -3.27 2.61
N LYS A 157 6.16 -4.43 2.04
CA LYS A 157 6.85 -5.03 0.90
C LYS A 157 6.76 -4.16 -0.36
N PHE A 158 5.58 -3.63 -0.67
CA PHE A 158 5.37 -2.73 -1.81
C PHE A 158 6.23 -1.45 -1.70
N TYR A 159 6.20 -0.77 -0.56
CA TYR A 159 6.99 0.45 -0.35
C TYR A 159 8.50 0.16 -0.33
N ALA A 160 8.92 -0.99 0.21
CA ALA A 160 10.31 -1.42 0.12
C ALA A 160 10.76 -1.59 -1.34
N ALA A 161 9.91 -2.19 -2.19
CA ALA A 161 10.18 -2.36 -3.61
C ALA A 161 10.20 -1.02 -4.38
N MET A 162 9.38 -0.05 -3.98
CA MET A 162 9.39 1.32 -4.51
C MET A 162 10.59 2.15 -4.00
N GLY A 163 11.32 1.69 -2.98
CA GLY A 163 12.43 2.42 -2.35
C GLY A 163 12.01 3.43 -1.28
N ASP A 164 10.74 3.47 -0.88
CA ASP A 164 10.21 4.36 0.16
C ASP A 164 10.44 3.79 1.56
N LYS A 165 11.63 4.07 2.11
CA LYS A 165 12.05 3.60 3.44
C LYS A 165 11.21 4.16 4.59
N ALA A 166 10.51 5.27 4.40
CA ALA A 166 9.69 5.86 5.46
C ALA A 166 8.41 5.04 5.67
N LYS A 167 7.82 4.52 4.58
CA LYS A 167 6.58 3.73 4.61
C LYS A 167 6.79 2.21 4.70
N SER A 168 8.00 1.73 4.40
CA SER A 168 8.33 0.29 4.34
C SER A 168 8.62 -0.37 5.69
N ARG A 169 8.40 0.33 6.81
CA ARG A 169 8.84 -0.05 8.17
C ARG A 169 8.71 -1.55 8.42
N GLY A 170 9.82 -2.19 8.79
CA GLY A 170 9.95 -3.64 8.98
C GLY A 170 10.55 -4.37 7.77
N GLY A 171 10.18 -3.98 6.54
CA GLY A 171 10.45 -4.72 5.30
C GLY A 171 11.89 -5.19 5.13
N THR A 172 12.13 -6.48 5.33
CA THR A 172 13.41 -7.11 5.01
C THR A 172 13.66 -7.05 3.50
N ASN A 173 14.88 -6.71 3.08
CA ASN A 173 15.31 -6.71 1.66
C ASN A 173 15.33 -8.12 1.03
N ARG A 174 14.79 -9.14 1.72
CA ARG A 174 14.86 -10.56 1.34
C ARG A 174 13.57 -11.08 0.71
N ASP A 175 12.40 -10.52 1.05
CA ASP A 175 11.14 -10.86 0.37
C ASP A 175 10.80 -9.79 -0.66
N ARG A 176 11.27 -9.96 -1.90
CA ARG A 176 11.21 -8.92 -2.92
C ARG A 176 9.94 -9.06 -3.77
N LEU A 177 9.23 -7.96 -3.97
CA LEU A 177 8.20 -7.79 -5.00
C LEU A 177 8.86 -7.15 -6.23
N LYS A 178 8.73 -7.76 -7.42
CA LYS A 178 9.27 -7.17 -8.65
C LYS A 178 8.25 -6.21 -9.26
N ILE A 179 8.58 -4.93 -9.37
CA ILE A 179 7.69 -3.94 -9.99
C ILE A 179 8.16 -3.72 -11.44
N TYR A 180 7.29 -4.03 -12.40
CA TYR A 180 7.48 -3.71 -13.80
C TYR A 180 6.84 -2.36 -14.12
N SER A 181 7.56 -1.52 -14.86
CA SER A 181 7.09 -0.20 -15.31
C SER A 181 6.16 -0.26 -16.53
N CYS A 182 5.88 -1.46 -17.03
CA CYS A 182 5.04 -1.75 -18.19
C CYS A 182 4.16 -2.98 -17.92
N GLU A 183 3.31 -3.31 -18.88
CA GLU A 183 2.57 -4.55 -18.97
C GLU A 183 3.53 -5.76 -18.96
N LEU A 184 3.16 -6.88 -18.32
CA LEU A 184 4.02 -8.07 -18.33
C LEU A 184 4.22 -8.63 -19.74
N GLU A 185 3.25 -8.45 -20.64
CA GLU A 185 3.39 -8.80 -22.06
C GLU A 185 4.49 -7.97 -22.76
N ALA A 186 4.76 -6.74 -22.30
CA ALA A 186 5.79 -5.87 -22.89
C ALA A 186 7.20 -6.15 -22.34
N VAL A 187 7.33 -7.00 -21.32
CA VAL A 187 8.62 -7.36 -20.74
C VAL A 187 9.37 -8.30 -21.70
N PRO A 188 10.57 -7.90 -22.20
CA PRO A 188 11.28 -8.66 -23.23
C PRO A 188 11.58 -10.11 -22.84
N GLU A 189 11.86 -10.36 -21.56
CA GLU A 189 12.16 -11.70 -21.03
C GLU A 189 11.00 -12.71 -21.17
N PHE A 190 9.77 -12.23 -21.42
CA PHE A 190 8.57 -13.07 -21.50
C PHE A 190 7.97 -13.16 -22.90
N GLU A 191 8.63 -12.60 -23.93
CA GLU A 191 8.27 -12.79 -25.34
C GLU A 191 6.77 -12.51 -25.66
N GLY A 192 6.18 -11.47 -25.06
CA GLY A 192 4.76 -11.18 -25.28
C GLY A 192 3.77 -12.12 -24.60
N LEU A 193 4.26 -13.11 -23.85
CA LEU A 193 3.50 -14.29 -23.39
C LEU A 193 2.84 -15.04 -24.57
N GLN A 194 3.46 -14.96 -25.75
CA GLN A 194 3.00 -15.58 -26.99
C GLN A 194 3.86 -16.81 -27.38
N ASP A 195 4.62 -17.34 -26.43
CA ASP A 195 5.55 -18.46 -26.60
C ASP A 195 4.83 -19.77 -26.95
N PHE A 196 3.62 -19.98 -26.39
CA PHE A 196 2.76 -21.11 -26.75
C PHE A 196 1.89 -20.80 -27.99
N CYS A 197 1.26 -19.63 -28.03
CA CYS A 197 0.28 -19.27 -29.05
C CYS A 197 0.30 -17.76 -29.33
N GLN A 198 0.48 -17.40 -30.59
CA GLN A 198 0.41 -16.02 -31.08
C GLN A 198 -1.02 -15.66 -31.51
N THR A 199 -1.33 -14.36 -31.46
CA THR A 199 -2.61 -13.81 -31.92
C THR A 199 -2.42 -13.13 -33.27
N PHE A 200 -3.08 -13.66 -34.30
CA PHE A 200 -3.08 -13.08 -35.65
C PHE A 200 -4.43 -12.40 -35.92
N PRO A 201 -4.48 -11.07 -36.11
CA PRO A 201 -5.72 -10.39 -36.45
C PRO A 201 -6.21 -10.81 -37.84
N LEU A 202 -7.52 -10.99 -37.97
CA LEU A 202 -8.19 -11.33 -39.22
C LEU A 202 -9.01 -10.13 -39.69
N TYR A 203 -8.98 -9.82 -40.98
CA TYR A 203 -9.64 -8.66 -41.58
C TYR A 203 -10.72 -9.08 -42.58
N GLN A 204 -11.63 -8.15 -42.88
CA GLN A 204 -12.69 -8.34 -43.86
C GLN A 204 -12.09 -8.69 -45.25
N PRO A 205 -12.58 -9.74 -45.92
CA PRO A 205 -12.20 -10.02 -47.31
C PRO A 205 -12.63 -8.89 -48.25
N GLY A 206 -11.69 -8.35 -49.03
CA GLY A 206 -11.95 -7.28 -50.02
C GLY A 206 -12.30 -5.90 -49.45
N GLY A 207 -12.22 -5.69 -48.12
CA GLY A 207 -12.42 -4.39 -47.51
C GLY A 207 -11.15 -3.54 -47.59
N HIS A 208 -11.22 -2.41 -48.31
CA HIS A 208 -10.24 -1.34 -48.15
C HIS A 208 -10.72 -0.41 -47.03
N PRO A 209 -9.91 -0.13 -45.99
CA PRO A 209 -10.28 0.88 -45.01
C PRO A 209 -10.47 2.24 -45.71
N ALA A 210 -11.36 3.07 -45.17
CA ALA A 210 -11.48 4.45 -45.65
C ALA A 210 -10.13 5.17 -45.49
N PRO A 211 -9.77 6.10 -46.39
CA PRO A 211 -8.49 6.80 -46.28
C PRO A 211 -8.40 7.54 -44.94
N GLY A 212 -7.45 7.12 -44.10
CA GLY A 212 -7.22 7.67 -42.76
C GLY A 212 -7.80 6.86 -41.60
N GLU A 213 -8.52 5.76 -41.84
CA GLU A 213 -8.99 4.84 -40.79
C GLU A 213 -8.11 3.59 -40.71
N ASP A 214 -7.82 3.15 -39.49
CA ASP A 214 -7.13 1.88 -39.25
C ASP A 214 -8.07 0.70 -39.50
N PRO A 215 -7.61 -0.39 -40.15
CA PRO A 215 -8.44 -1.54 -40.42
C PRO A 215 -8.84 -2.24 -39.11
N VAL A 216 -10.14 -2.37 -38.87
CA VAL A 216 -10.69 -3.06 -37.69
C VAL A 216 -10.72 -4.57 -37.92
N PRO A 217 -10.11 -5.39 -37.05
CA PRO A 217 -10.19 -6.85 -37.15
C PRO A 217 -11.63 -7.37 -37.02
N VAL A 218 -11.96 -8.41 -37.79
CA VAL A 218 -13.25 -9.14 -37.75
C VAL A 218 -13.20 -10.42 -36.91
N GLY A 219 -12.04 -10.70 -36.34
CA GLY A 219 -11.74 -11.82 -35.45
C GLY A 219 -10.23 -12.01 -35.34
N GLU A 220 -9.84 -13.06 -34.63
CA GLU A 220 -8.43 -13.41 -34.39
C GLU A 220 -8.23 -14.91 -34.65
N PHE A 221 -7.08 -15.25 -35.22
CA PHE A 221 -6.57 -16.62 -35.26
C PHE A 221 -5.51 -16.79 -34.18
N LYS A 222 -5.71 -17.79 -33.32
CA LYS A 222 -4.74 -18.22 -32.31
C LYS A 222 -3.93 -19.38 -32.88
N GLY A 223 -2.62 -19.20 -33.05
CA GLY A 223 -1.74 -20.26 -33.55
C GLY A 223 -0.25 -19.97 -33.44
N LEU A 224 0.58 -20.89 -33.94
CA LEU A 224 2.03 -20.72 -33.99
C LEU A 224 2.63 -21.48 -35.18
N PHE A 225 3.69 -20.95 -35.78
CA PHE A 225 4.40 -21.58 -36.89
C PHE A 225 5.82 -21.98 -36.46
N ARG A 226 6.29 -23.13 -36.96
CA ARG A 226 7.69 -23.57 -36.84
C ARG A 226 8.15 -24.11 -38.18
N ILE A 227 9.18 -23.50 -38.76
CA ILE A 227 9.72 -23.81 -40.09
C ILE A 227 11.14 -24.33 -39.88
N TYR A 228 11.43 -25.52 -40.36
CA TYR A 228 12.76 -26.12 -40.23
C TYR A 228 13.03 -27.01 -41.45
N PRO A 229 14.30 -27.16 -41.86
CA PRO A 229 14.66 -27.99 -43.01
C PRO A 229 14.39 -29.47 -42.71
N LEU A 230 13.93 -30.19 -43.72
CA LEU A 230 13.84 -31.65 -43.68
C LEU A 230 15.10 -32.26 -44.32
N PRO A 231 15.55 -33.46 -43.88
CA PRO A 231 16.64 -34.17 -44.53
C PRO A 231 16.38 -34.39 -46.02
N GLU A 232 17.39 -34.19 -46.86
CA GLU A 232 17.29 -34.43 -48.31
C GLU A 232 17.32 -35.93 -48.65
N ASP A 233 17.93 -36.74 -47.79
CA ASP A 233 18.03 -38.19 -47.97
C ASP A 233 16.70 -38.87 -47.55
N PRO A 234 15.97 -39.52 -48.49
CA PRO A 234 14.72 -40.22 -48.19
C PRO A 234 14.88 -41.43 -47.23
N GLY A 235 16.11 -41.89 -46.96
CA GLY A 235 16.38 -42.94 -45.98
C GLY A 235 16.48 -42.45 -44.52
N MET A 236 16.60 -41.14 -44.29
CA MET A 236 16.73 -40.57 -42.95
C MET A 236 15.34 -40.33 -42.33
N SER A 237 15.15 -40.71 -41.06
CA SER A 237 13.90 -40.46 -40.35
C SER A 237 13.66 -38.95 -40.20
N PRO A 238 12.42 -38.46 -40.40
CA PRO A 238 12.12 -37.06 -40.19
C PRO A 238 12.35 -36.69 -38.73
N PRO A 239 12.82 -35.47 -38.44
CA PRO A 239 13.09 -35.05 -37.07
C PRO A 239 11.80 -35.06 -36.24
N PRO A 240 11.91 -35.25 -34.91
CA PRO A 240 10.77 -35.19 -34.00
C PRO A 240 10.00 -33.88 -34.13
N ARG A 241 8.71 -33.92 -33.82
CA ARG A 241 7.83 -32.75 -33.98
C ARG A 241 7.97 -31.80 -32.80
N HIS A 242 7.72 -30.50 -33.01
CA HIS A 242 7.75 -29.52 -31.92
C HIS A 242 6.42 -29.53 -31.15
N PHE A 243 5.30 -29.81 -31.83
CA PHE A 243 3.96 -29.87 -31.24
C PHE A 243 3.54 -31.32 -30.96
N GLN A 244 4.12 -31.94 -29.92
CA GLN A 244 3.78 -33.32 -29.52
C GLN A 244 2.87 -33.34 -28.28
N GLU A 245 3.28 -32.66 -27.22
CA GLU A 245 2.55 -32.59 -25.96
C GLU A 245 1.87 -31.22 -25.86
N LEU A 246 0.61 -31.17 -26.27
CA LEU A 246 -0.21 -29.96 -26.19
C LEU A 246 -1.10 -30.02 -24.93
N PRO A 247 -1.35 -28.87 -24.28
CA PRO A 247 -2.32 -28.80 -23.20
C PRO A 247 -3.73 -29.14 -23.71
N PRO A 248 -4.65 -29.51 -22.80
CA PRO A 248 -6.04 -29.76 -23.18
C PRO A 248 -6.64 -28.56 -23.93
N SER A 249 -7.23 -28.82 -25.10
CA SER A 249 -7.87 -27.78 -25.93
C SER A 249 -9.32 -27.48 -25.54
N GLN A 250 -9.83 -28.08 -24.46
CA GLN A 250 -11.20 -27.83 -24.00
C GLN A 250 -11.29 -26.54 -23.19
N PRO A 251 -12.37 -25.76 -23.34
CA PRO A 251 -12.60 -24.59 -22.52
C PRO A 251 -12.63 -24.95 -21.03
N GLN A 252 -11.98 -24.10 -20.24
CA GLN A 252 -11.77 -24.34 -18.83
C GLN A 252 -12.30 -23.20 -17.99
N LYS A 253 -13.09 -23.55 -16.96
CA LYS A 253 -13.48 -22.60 -15.93
C LYS A 253 -12.28 -22.21 -15.08
N CYS A 254 -12.09 -20.92 -14.88
CA CYS A 254 -11.00 -20.35 -14.11
C CYS A 254 -11.55 -19.33 -13.12
N LEU A 255 -11.02 -19.32 -11.89
CA LEU A 255 -11.16 -18.20 -10.97
C LEU A 255 -10.07 -17.19 -11.30
N VAL A 256 -10.45 -15.96 -11.56
CA VAL A 256 -9.53 -14.85 -11.86
C VAL A 256 -9.55 -13.89 -10.69
N ARG A 257 -8.37 -13.64 -10.11
CA ARG A 257 -8.16 -12.63 -9.06
C ARG A 257 -7.46 -11.43 -9.67
N VAL A 258 -8.09 -10.27 -9.59
CA VAL A 258 -7.58 -9.00 -10.12
C VAL A 258 -7.27 -8.08 -8.95
N TYR A 259 -6.00 -7.79 -8.76
CA TYR A 259 -5.51 -6.94 -7.67
C TYR A 259 -5.14 -5.58 -8.22
N VAL A 260 -5.94 -4.56 -7.88
CA VAL A 260 -5.73 -3.17 -8.33
C VAL A 260 -5.23 -2.34 -7.16
N VAL A 261 -3.97 -1.92 -7.24
CA VAL A 261 -3.24 -1.30 -6.11
C VAL A 261 -3.47 0.20 -6.10
N ARG A 262 -3.04 0.89 -7.17
CA ARG A 262 -3.14 2.34 -7.31
C ARG A 262 -3.14 2.74 -8.78
N ALA A 263 -3.55 3.96 -9.07
CA ALA A 263 -3.29 4.62 -10.34
C ALA A 263 -2.52 5.92 -10.12
N PHE A 264 -1.91 6.46 -11.17
CA PHE A 264 -1.16 7.71 -11.16
C PHE A 264 -1.11 8.31 -12.57
N ASP A 265 -0.70 9.57 -12.65
CA ASP A 265 -0.70 10.37 -13.88
C ASP A 265 -2.09 10.42 -14.56
N LEU A 266 -3.18 10.38 -13.76
CA LEU A 266 -4.53 10.49 -14.32
C LEU A 266 -4.77 11.91 -14.87
N PRO A 267 -5.44 12.04 -16.03
CA PRO A 267 -5.81 13.35 -16.55
C PRO A 267 -6.96 13.93 -15.71
N PRO A 268 -6.95 15.23 -15.41
CA PRO A 268 -8.04 15.88 -14.69
C PRO A 268 -9.36 15.79 -15.48
N ARG A 269 -10.45 15.53 -14.79
CA ARG A 269 -11.80 15.42 -15.38
C ARG A 269 -12.77 16.43 -14.79
N ASP A 270 -12.60 16.75 -13.51
CA ASP A 270 -13.43 17.69 -12.79
C ASP A 270 -12.95 19.14 -12.89
N ARG A 271 -13.85 20.07 -12.56
CA ARG A 271 -13.57 21.53 -12.56
C ARG A 271 -12.53 21.96 -11.52
N ASN A 272 -12.35 21.16 -10.47
CA ASN A 272 -11.32 21.35 -9.44
C ASN A 272 -9.91 20.97 -9.96
N GLY A 273 -9.80 20.43 -11.19
CA GLY A 273 -8.54 19.93 -11.75
C GLY A 273 -8.10 18.57 -11.18
N LEU A 274 -9.01 17.82 -10.58
CA LEU A 274 -8.80 16.49 -10.03
C LEU A 274 -9.78 15.49 -10.69
N CYS A 275 -9.86 14.30 -10.12
CA CYS A 275 -10.81 13.25 -10.49
C CYS A 275 -11.30 12.57 -9.21
N ASP A 276 -12.43 11.88 -9.32
CA ASP A 276 -13.03 10.99 -8.33
C ASP A 276 -13.03 9.53 -8.84
N PRO A 277 -11.84 8.92 -9.07
CA PRO A 277 -11.75 7.66 -9.79
C PRO A 277 -12.26 6.46 -8.99
N TYR A 278 -12.91 5.53 -9.69
CA TYR A 278 -13.22 4.18 -9.21
C TYR A 278 -12.91 3.12 -10.27
N VAL A 279 -12.73 1.87 -9.81
CA VAL A 279 -12.33 0.74 -10.67
C VAL A 279 -13.54 -0.05 -11.12
N ARG A 280 -13.57 -0.41 -12.40
CA ARG A 280 -14.50 -1.38 -12.99
C ARG A 280 -13.73 -2.50 -13.67
N VAL A 281 -14.05 -3.75 -13.33
CA VAL A 281 -13.43 -4.95 -13.90
C VAL A 281 -14.49 -5.72 -14.68
N SER A 282 -14.22 -6.01 -15.95
CA SER A 282 -15.15 -6.73 -16.83
C SER A 282 -14.51 -7.98 -17.43
N LEU A 283 -15.22 -9.10 -17.37
CA LEU A 283 -14.83 -10.37 -17.98
C LEU A 283 -16.06 -11.03 -18.60
N GLY A 284 -16.09 -11.12 -19.94
CA GLY A 284 -17.26 -11.58 -20.66
C GLY A 284 -18.48 -10.68 -20.40
N THR A 285 -19.57 -11.27 -19.91
CA THR A 285 -20.79 -10.55 -19.54
C THR A 285 -20.79 -10.01 -18.11
N LYS A 286 -19.78 -10.38 -17.31
CA LYS A 286 -19.70 -10.02 -15.89
C LYS A 286 -18.93 -8.72 -15.74
N THR A 287 -19.46 -7.83 -14.90
CA THR A 287 -18.79 -6.58 -14.52
C THR A 287 -18.84 -6.44 -13.01
N LEU A 288 -17.70 -6.10 -12.42
CA LEU A 288 -17.47 -5.86 -11.00
C LEU A 288 -16.96 -4.42 -10.80
N GLY A 289 -17.05 -3.94 -9.57
CA GLY A 289 -16.75 -2.55 -9.22
C GLY A 289 -18.03 -1.79 -8.86
N GLN A 290 -17.97 -1.05 -7.75
CA GLN A 290 -19.10 -0.26 -7.27
C GLN A 290 -18.74 1.23 -7.36
N ARG A 291 -19.74 2.04 -7.71
CA ARG A 291 -19.59 3.47 -7.98
C ARG A 291 -19.38 4.30 -6.71
N ASP A 292 -20.02 3.92 -5.60
CA ASP A 292 -19.86 4.53 -4.27
C ASP A 292 -18.47 4.34 -3.66
N GLN A 293 -17.65 3.55 -4.34
CA GLN A 293 -16.37 3.06 -3.93
C GLN A 293 -15.25 3.88 -4.61
N TYR A 294 -15.51 5.14 -4.95
CA TYR A 294 -14.54 6.06 -5.55
C TYR A 294 -13.51 6.57 -4.53
N VAL A 295 -12.40 7.11 -5.03
CA VAL A 295 -11.40 7.80 -4.24
C VAL A 295 -11.49 9.29 -4.58
N PRO A 296 -11.92 10.15 -3.67
CA PRO A 296 -12.24 11.53 -4.00
C PRO A 296 -11.00 12.40 -4.24
N ASN A 297 -11.14 13.40 -5.11
CA ASN A 297 -10.26 14.54 -5.32
C ASN A 297 -8.78 14.14 -5.46
N THR A 298 -8.47 13.22 -6.39
CA THR A 298 -7.08 12.77 -6.59
C THR A 298 -6.78 12.28 -8.01
N LEU A 299 -5.58 12.59 -8.48
CA LEU A 299 -5.01 12.04 -9.72
C LEU A 299 -4.10 10.82 -9.47
N GLU A 300 -3.86 10.48 -8.21
CA GLU A 300 -3.02 9.35 -7.76
C GLU A 300 -3.79 8.47 -6.75
N PRO A 301 -4.94 7.88 -7.14
CA PRO A 301 -5.77 7.11 -6.21
C PRO A 301 -5.06 5.83 -5.76
N VAL A 302 -5.12 5.53 -4.46
CA VAL A 302 -4.75 4.24 -3.90
C VAL A 302 -6.02 3.43 -3.63
N PHE A 303 -6.25 2.38 -4.40
CA PHE A 303 -7.45 1.55 -4.30
C PHE A 303 -7.25 0.41 -3.29
N GLY A 304 -6.18 -0.37 -3.46
CA GLY A 304 -5.89 -1.57 -2.68
C GLY A 304 -7.05 -2.58 -2.67
N ARG A 305 -7.52 -2.99 -3.85
CA ARG A 305 -8.72 -3.84 -3.98
C ARG A 305 -8.48 -5.12 -4.76
N LEU A 306 -9.13 -6.17 -4.28
CA LEU A 306 -9.24 -7.46 -4.96
C LEU A 306 -10.64 -7.60 -5.59
N PHE A 307 -10.67 -8.01 -6.84
CA PHE A 307 -11.87 -8.48 -7.52
C PHE A 307 -11.70 -9.96 -7.86
N GLU A 308 -12.70 -10.78 -7.51
CA GLU A 308 -12.74 -12.20 -7.85
C GLU A 308 -13.86 -12.45 -8.85
N VAL A 309 -13.52 -12.99 -10.01
CA VAL A 309 -14.49 -13.29 -11.07
C VAL A 309 -14.22 -14.68 -11.66
N MET A 310 -15.29 -15.46 -11.80
CA MET A 310 -15.22 -16.73 -12.53
C MET A 310 -15.35 -16.47 -14.02
N GLY A 311 -14.45 -17.01 -14.84
CA GLY A 311 -14.52 -16.95 -16.30
C GLY A 311 -14.30 -18.31 -16.96
N THR A 312 -14.74 -18.47 -18.21
CA THR A 312 -14.41 -19.68 -18.99
C THR A 312 -13.42 -19.33 -20.10
N ILE A 313 -12.17 -19.78 -19.96
CA ILE A 313 -11.10 -19.49 -20.93
C ILE A 313 -11.09 -20.62 -21.97
N PRO A 314 -11.06 -20.33 -23.29
CA PRO A 314 -10.81 -19.02 -23.90
C PRO A 314 -12.08 -18.29 -24.40
N LEU A 315 -13.29 -18.71 -24.00
CA LEU A 315 -14.54 -18.03 -24.37
C LEU A 315 -14.57 -16.58 -23.86
N GLU A 316 -14.11 -16.37 -22.63
CA GLU A 316 -14.00 -15.09 -21.95
C GLU A 316 -12.52 -14.83 -21.66
N LYS A 317 -11.72 -14.60 -22.73
CA LYS A 317 -10.25 -14.40 -22.60
C LYS A 317 -9.85 -12.96 -22.26
N ASP A 318 -10.63 -11.97 -22.69
CA ASP A 318 -10.25 -10.56 -22.58
C ASP A 318 -10.74 -9.97 -21.25
N LEU A 319 -9.84 -9.84 -20.29
CA LEU A 319 -10.10 -9.13 -19.04
C LEU A 319 -9.89 -7.63 -19.25
N ARG A 320 -10.93 -6.83 -19.02
CA ARG A 320 -10.86 -5.37 -19.09
C ARG A 320 -10.85 -4.76 -17.69
N VAL A 321 -9.94 -3.83 -17.46
CA VAL A 321 -9.88 -3.00 -16.26
C VAL A 321 -10.00 -1.55 -16.69
N SER A 322 -11.09 -0.90 -16.29
CA SER A 322 -11.38 0.50 -16.60
C SER A 322 -11.41 1.35 -15.34
N LEU A 323 -10.89 2.57 -15.42
CA LEU A 323 -11.11 3.60 -14.43
C LEU A 323 -12.20 4.54 -14.92
N LEU A 324 -13.17 4.82 -14.06
CA LEU A 324 -14.24 5.78 -14.31
C LEU A 324 -14.16 6.89 -13.27
N ASP A 325 -14.59 8.07 -13.67
CA ASP A 325 -14.71 9.25 -12.83
C ASP A 325 -16.12 9.34 -12.26
N TYR A 326 -16.24 9.47 -10.95
CA TYR A 326 -17.54 9.59 -10.30
C TYR A 326 -18.13 10.99 -10.54
N ASP A 327 -19.32 11.04 -11.16
CA ASP A 327 -20.03 12.29 -11.39
C ASP A 327 -21.35 12.31 -10.62
N LEU A 328 -21.61 13.28 -9.75
CA LEU A 328 -22.86 13.35 -8.95
C LEU A 328 -24.15 13.01 -9.71
N LEU A 329 -24.22 13.42 -10.99
CA LEU A 329 -25.28 13.06 -11.92
C LEU A 329 -24.70 12.13 -13.01
N PRO A 330 -25.15 10.85 -13.07
CA PRO A 330 -24.73 9.93 -14.12
C PRO A 330 -25.07 10.44 -15.54
N PRO A 331 -24.39 9.95 -16.59
CA PRO A 331 -23.41 8.87 -16.59
C PRO A 331 -22.00 9.32 -16.21
N ASP A 332 -21.33 8.50 -15.41
CA ASP A 332 -19.91 8.63 -15.07
C ASP A 332 -19.01 8.54 -16.32
N GLN A 333 -17.99 9.39 -16.40
CA GLN A 333 -17.05 9.41 -17.52
C GLN A 333 -15.98 8.30 -17.42
N GLU A 334 -15.70 7.57 -18.51
CA GLU A 334 -14.54 6.67 -18.56
C GLU A 334 -13.24 7.49 -18.68
N ILE A 335 -12.33 7.31 -17.73
CA ILE A 335 -11.00 7.91 -17.75
C ILE A 335 -10.15 7.17 -18.79
N GLY A 336 -10.08 5.84 -18.65
CA GLY A 336 -9.43 4.95 -19.61
C GLY A 336 -9.50 3.48 -19.18
N THR A 337 -9.10 2.60 -20.09
CA THR A 337 -9.17 1.15 -19.95
C THR A 337 -7.89 0.45 -20.41
N THR A 338 -7.61 -0.70 -19.83
CA THR A 338 -6.56 -1.63 -20.27
C THR A 338 -7.13 -3.04 -20.39
N THR A 339 -6.62 -3.84 -21.32
CA THR A 339 -7.08 -5.22 -21.59
C THR A 339 -5.93 -6.21 -21.41
N ILE A 340 -6.23 -7.37 -20.81
CA ILE A 340 -5.30 -8.48 -20.59
C ILE A 340 -5.86 -9.75 -21.23
N ASP A 341 -5.06 -10.43 -22.04
CA ASP A 341 -5.41 -11.72 -22.64
C ASP A 341 -5.11 -12.85 -21.65
N LEU A 342 -6.15 -13.32 -20.96
CA LEU A 342 -6.05 -14.38 -19.95
C LEU A 342 -5.70 -15.75 -20.53
N GLU A 343 -6.01 -15.99 -21.82
CA GLU A 343 -5.66 -17.24 -22.48
C GLU A 343 -4.13 -17.35 -22.60
N ASN A 344 -3.47 -16.27 -23.04
CA ASN A 344 -2.01 -16.22 -23.14
C ASN A 344 -1.35 -16.30 -21.76
N ARG A 345 -1.89 -15.59 -20.76
CA ARG A 345 -1.42 -15.67 -19.37
C ARG A 345 -1.46 -17.09 -18.82
N LEU A 346 -2.53 -17.83 -19.13
CA LEU A 346 -2.73 -19.20 -18.68
C LEU A 346 -1.80 -20.20 -19.39
N LEU A 347 -1.64 -20.07 -20.71
CA LEU A 347 -0.95 -21.05 -21.54
C LEU A 347 0.56 -20.81 -21.67
N SER A 348 1.04 -19.61 -21.34
CA SER A 348 2.45 -19.27 -21.43
C SER A 348 3.33 -20.16 -20.56
N ARG A 349 4.46 -20.64 -21.12
CA ARG A 349 5.44 -21.47 -20.41
C ARG A 349 6.19 -20.71 -19.32
N PHE A 350 6.10 -19.39 -19.30
CA PHE A 350 6.68 -18.54 -18.24
C PHE A 350 5.86 -18.53 -16.95
N ARG A 351 4.73 -19.26 -16.90
CA ARG A 351 3.87 -19.39 -15.71
C ARG A 351 3.26 -18.06 -15.26
N ALA A 352 2.84 -17.23 -16.22
CA ALA A 352 2.29 -15.91 -15.96
C ALA A 352 0.90 -15.92 -15.28
N HIS A 353 0.28 -17.09 -15.11
CA HIS A 353 -1.00 -17.25 -14.42
C HIS A 353 -0.92 -17.05 -12.90
N CYS A 354 0.23 -17.28 -12.26
CA CYS A 354 0.42 -16.94 -10.85
C CYS A 354 1.91 -16.70 -10.55
N GLY A 355 2.24 -15.47 -10.16
CA GLY A 355 3.63 -15.07 -9.92
C GLY A 355 4.25 -15.72 -8.68
N LEU A 356 5.46 -16.28 -8.83
CA LEU A 356 6.17 -17.04 -7.79
C LEU A 356 6.73 -16.13 -6.67
N PRO A 357 6.30 -16.30 -5.40
CA PRO A 357 6.88 -15.54 -4.30
C PRO A 357 8.36 -15.88 -4.10
N THR A 358 9.14 -14.95 -3.54
CA THR A 358 10.56 -15.19 -3.24
C THR A 358 10.74 -16.28 -2.19
N LEU A 359 9.79 -16.39 -1.25
CA LEU A 359 9.84 -17.29 -0.10
C LEU A 359 8.56 -18.14 -0.04
N TYR A 360 8.70 -19.38 0.41
CA TYR A 360 7.56 -20.25 0.70
C TYR A 360 7.11 -20.06 2.15
N ARG A 361 5.87 -19.58 2.34
CA ARG A 361 5.26 -19.38 3.66
C ARG A 361 3.90 -20.07 3.71
N THR A 362 3.57 -20.68 4.83
CA THR A 362 2.26 -21.32 5.05
C THR A 362 1.26 -20.40 5.78
N THR A 363 1.77 -19.39 6.51
CA THR A 363 0.97 -18.43 7.28
C THR A 363 1.45 -16.99 7.06
N GLY A 364 0.64 -16.02 7.49
CA GLY A 364 0.93 -14.58 7.42
C GLY A 364 0.71 -13.94 6.03
N PRO A 365 1.04 -12.65 5.87
CA PRO A 365 0.74 -11.85 4.66
C PRO A 365 1.37 -12.35 3.36
N GLY A 366 2.45 -13.15 3.46
CA GLY A 366 3.14 -13.76 2.32
C GLY A 366 2.80 -15.23 2.10
N CYS A 367 1.68 -15.72 2.65
CA CYS A 367 1.26 -17.11 2.53
C CYS A 367 1.15 -17.57 1.06
N TRP A 368 1.47 -18.84 0.83
CA TRP A 368 1.43 -19.46 -0.49
C TRP A 368 0.00 -19.45 -1.02
N ARG A 369 -0.21 -18.69 -2.10
CA ARG A 369 -1.54 -18.46 -2.70
C ARG A 369 -1.85 -19.34 -3.91
N ASP A 370 -0.85 -20.09 -4.40
CA ASP A 370 -1.01 -20.94 -5.56
C ASP A 370 -1.84 -22.20 -5.26
N GLN A 371 -2.40 -22.85 -6.28
CA GLN A 371 -3.19 -24.08 -6.14
C GLN A 371 -2.32 -25.28 -5.82
N LEU A 372 -1.15 -25.37 -6.44
CA LEU A 372 -0.21 -26.46 -6.24
C LEU A 372 0.91 -25.98 -5.29
N PRO A 373 1.31 -26.78 -4.29
CA PRO A 373 2.53 -26.49 -3.54
C PRO A 373 3.77 -26.54 -4.46
N PRO A 374 4.87 -25.86 -4.13
CA PRO A 374 6.05 -25.75 -5.00
C PRO A 374 6.54 -27.07 -5.62
N SER A 375 6.55 -28.16 -4.86
CA SER A 375 7.00 -29.49 -5.32
C SER A 375 6.09 -30.05 -6.42
N ARG A 376 4.77 -29.96 -6.24
CA ARG A 376 3.77 -30.37 -7.25
C ARG A 376 3.73 -29.41 -8.43
N ALA A 377 3.96 -28.12 -8.20
CA ALA A 377 4.09 -27.15 -9.27
C ALA A 377 5.31 -27.45 -10.16
N LEU A 378 6.43 -27.90 -9.57
CA LEU A 378 7.62 -28.36 -10.30
C LEU A 378 7.36 -29.65 -11.08
N GLU A 379 6.66 -30.63 -10.49
CA GLU A 379 6.24 -31.86 -11.20
C GLU A 379 5.34 -31.54 -12.39
N HIS A 380 4.34 -30.65 -12.22
CA HIS A 380 3.45 -30.21 -13.29
C HIS A 380 4.20 -29.43 -14.37
N PHE A 381 5.12 -28.55 -13.98
CA PHE A 381 6.02 -27.83 -14.89
C PHE A 381 6.88 -28.78 -15.74
N ALA A 382 7.40 -29.85 -15.12
CA ALA A 382 8.17 -30.87 -15.83
C ALA A 382 7.31 -31.60 -16.87
N SER A 383 6.14 -32.10 -16.43
CA SER A 383 5.19 -32.82 -17.27
C SER A 383 4.76 -32.00 -18.49
N THR A 384 4.37 -30.73 -18.29
CA THR A 384 3.96 -29.84 -19.40
C THR A 384 5.06 -29.50 -20.40
N ARG A 385 6.32 -29.81 -20.10
CA ARG A 385 7.47 -29.57 -20.97
C ARG A 385 8.10 -30.85 -21.51
N GLY A 386 7.48 -32.01 -21.27
CA GLY A 386 8.05 -33.31 -21.62
C GLY A 386 9.36 -33.62 -20.89
N LEU A 387 9.57 -33.04 -19.70
CA LEU A 387 10.75 -33.27 -18.88
C LEU A 387 10.51 -34.41 -17.87
N PRO A 388 11.55 -35.17 -17.49
CA PRO A 388 11.46 -36.13 -16.41
C PRO A 388 10.98 -35.49 -15.10
N ALA A 389 10.20 -36.22 -14.33
CA ALA A 389 9.71 -35.74 -13.04
C ALA A 389 10.88 -35.49 -12.06
N PRO A 390 10.80 -34.46 -11.20
CA PRO A 390 11.82 -34.19 -10.19
C PRO A 390 11.90 -35.31 -9.15
N GLU A 391 13.11 -35.79 -8.89
CA GLU A 391 13.36 -36.84 -7.91
C GLU A 391 13.87 -36.24 -6.59
N PHE A 392 13.03 -36.27 -5.56
CA PHE A 392 13.38 -35.76 -4.23
C PHE A 392 13.98 -36.87 -3.35
N SER A 393 15.01 -36.51 -2.59
CA SER A 393 15.51 -37.31 -1.46
C SER A 393 14.44 -37.53 -0.38
N ALA A 394 14.58 -38.60 0.42
CA ALA A 394 13.64 -38.94 1.50
C ALA A 394 13.47 -37.80 2.54
N GLU A 395 14.54 -37.03 2.80
CA GLU A 395 14.53 -35.88 3.71
C GLU A 395 14.02 -34.59 3.07
N GLY A 396 13.89 -34.55 1.73
CA GLY A 396 13.50 -33.36 0.98
C GLY A 396 14.57 -32.26 0.92
N THR A 397 15.82 -32.58 1.22
CA THR A 397 16.96 -31.64 1.24
C THR A 397 17.75 -31.61 -0.07
N ALA A 398 17.55 -32.61 -0.93
CA ALA A 398 18.10 -32.70 -2.28
C ALA A 398 17.01 -33.02 -3.31
N VAL A 399 17.13 -32.45 -4.52
CA VAL A 399 16.29 -32.77 -5.68
C VAL A 399 17.16 -32.88 -6.94
N THR A 400 16.92 -33.92 -7.74
CA THR A 400 17.48 -34.06 -9.08
C THR A 400 16.42 -33.68 -10.10
N PHE A 401 16.74 -32.75 -11.00
CA PHE A 401 15.84 -32.27 -12.04
C PHE A 401 16.61 -31.96 -13.32
N GLY A 402 16.25 -32.66 -14.41
CA GLY A 402 17.10 -32.72 -15.61
C GLY A 402 18.46 -33.35 -15.27
N ASP A 403 19.55 -32.74 -15.74
CA ASP A 403 20.91 -33.22 -15.49
C ASP A 403 21.58 -32.57 -14.27
N GLN A 404 20.80 -31.89 -13.42
CA GLN A 404 21.32 -31.13 -12.27
C GLN A 404 20.73 -31.62 -10.94
N THR A 405 21.59 -31.69 -9.92
CA THR A 405 21.20 -31.96 -8.54
C THR A 405 21.35 -30.70 -7.70
N PHE A 406 20.28 -30.33 -7.01
CA PHE A 406 20.19 -29.15 -6.17
C PHE A 406 20.14 -29.57 -4.69
N LEU A 407 20.93 -28.90 -3.85
CA LEU A 407 20.97 -29.13 -2.40
C LEU A 407 20.48 -27.88 -1.67
N LEU A 408 19.59 -28.05 -0.70
CA LEU A 408 19.04 -26.94 0.07
C LEU A 408 20.11 -26.13 0.80
N SER A 409 21.16 -26.80 1.29
CA SER A 409 22.31 -26.18 1.97
C SER A 409 23.12 -25.23 1.08
N HIS A 410 23.05 -25.37 -0.25
CA HIS A 410 23.70 -24.43 -1.17
C HIS A 410 23.02 -23.05 -1.14
N PHE A 411 21.73 -23.00 -0.78
CA PHE A 411 20.92 -21.79 -0.79
C PHE A 411 20.66 -21.26 0.62
N GLU A 412 20.57 -22.14 1.61
CA GLU A 412 20.36 -21.81 3.02
C GLU A 412 21.63 -22.11 3.83
N ARG A 413 22.45 -21.07 4.09
CA ARG A 413 23.73 -21.20 4.83
C ARG A 413 23.57 -21.35 6.34
N GLY A 414 22.35 -21.37 6.86
CA GLY A 414 22.04 -21.45 8.28
C GLY A 414 20.55 -21.75 8.52
N PRO A 415 20.14 -21.98 9.77
CA PRO A 415 18.74 -22.25 10.08
C PRO A 415 17.83 -21.12 9.59
N PRO A 416 16.62 -21.44 9.09
CA PRO A 416 15.68 -20.43 8.63
C PRO A 416 15.37 -19.41 9.73
N TRP A 417 15.53 -18.13 9.40
CA TRP A 417 15.26 -17.00 10.28
C TRP A 417 13.76 -16.73 10.48
N GLN A 418 12.91 -17.33 9.65
CA GLN A 418 11.47 -17.11 9.67
C GLN A 418 10.84 -17.83 10.87
N ARG A 419 9.81 -17.22 11.48
CA ARG A 419 9.06 -17.84 12.59
C ARG A 419 8.44 -19.20 12.20
N HIS A 420 7.96 -19.32 10.96
CA HIS A 420 7.34 -20.54 10.41
C HIS A 420 7.89 -20.87 9.01
N PRO A 421 9.10 -21.42 8.93
CA PRO A 421 9.63 -21.84 7.64
C PRO A 421 8.85 -23.07 7.17
N GLY A 422 8.33 -23.03 5.94
CA GLY A 422 7.70 -24.20 5.35
C GLY A 422 8.66 -25.38 5.21
N VAL A 423 8.13 -26.56 4.92
CA VAL A 423 8.95 -27.80 4.89
C VAL A 423 10.12 -27.69 3.88
N PRO A 424 11.30 -28.28 4.18
CA PRO A 424 12.50 -28.20 3.33
C PRO A 424 12.26 -28.50 1.85
N ARG A 425 11.47 -29.55 1.57
CA ARG A 425 11.10 -29.98 0.22
C ARG A 425 10.47 -28.86 -0.62
N GLU A 426 9.53 -28.11 -0.04
CA GLU A 426 8.81 -27.05 -0.75
C GLU A 426 9.68 -25.82 -0.97
N ARG A 427 10.54 -25.49 0.00
CA ARG A 427 11.52 -24.40 -0.13
C ARG A 427 12.54 -24.70 -1.24
N LEU A 428 13.04 -25.93 -1.30
CA LEU A 428 13.95 -26.37 -2.36
C LEU A 428 13.28 -26.36 -3.73
N ALA A 429 12.06 -26.89 -3.84
CA ALA A 429 11.32 -26.90 -5.09
C ALA A 429 11.03 -25.48 -5.63
N LEU A 430 10.68 -24.54 -4.74
CA LEU A 430 10.51 -23.14 -5.11
C LEU A 430 11.82 -22.52 -5.64
N HIS A 431 12.95 -22.86 -5.02
CA HIS A 431 14.25 -22.41 -5.50
C HIS A 431 14.55 -22.91 -6.92
N VAL A 432 14.28 -24.20 -7.19
CA VAL A 432 14.43 -24.76 -8.53
C VAL A 432 13.53 -24.03 -9.52
N LEU A 433 12.26 -23.80 -9.19
CA LEU A 433 11.33 -23.04 -10.07
C LEU A 433 11.86 -21.65 -10.43
N HIS A 434 12.46 -20.91 -9.48
CA HIS A 434 13.07 -19.60 -9.74
C HIS A 434 14.27 -19.67 -10.69
N ALA A 435 15.04 -20.77 -10.68
CA ALA A 435 16.16 -20.96 -11.60
C ALA A 435 15.74 -21.06 -13.09
N TRP A 436 14.45 -21.34 -13.35
CA TRP A 436 13.90 -21.47 -14.71
C TRP A 436 13.32 -20.17 -15.28
N HIS A 437 13.66 -19.00 -14.71
CA HIS A 437 13.28 -17.68 -15.22
C HIS A 437 11.75 -17.51 -15.41
N LEU A 438 10.97 -18.15 -14.53
CA LEU A 438 9.52 -18.02 -14.51
C LEU A 438 9.11 -16.65 -13.96
N VAL A 439 7.87 -16.25 -14.21
CA VAL A 439 7.33 -14.98 -13.73
C VAL A 439 7.36 -14.95 -12.18
N PRO A 440 8.16 -14.07 -11.57
CA PRO A 440 8.17 -13.93 -10.12
C PRO A 440 6.90 -13.22 -9.67
N GLN A 441 6.67 -13.18 -8.35
CA GLN A 441 5.65 -12.33 -7.76
C GLN A 441 5.96 -10.89 -8.15
N HIS A 442 4.97 -10.26 -8.77
CA HIS A 442 5.17 -8.99 -9.45
C HIS A 442 3.99 -8.05 -9.24
N LEU A 443 4.26 -6.79 -9.58
CA LEU A 443 3.28 -5.76 -9.84
C LEU A 443 3.60 -5.21 -11.23
N GLU A 444 2.63 -5.16 -12.12
CA GLU A 444 2.80 -4.56 -13.45
C GLU A 444 2.14 -3.18 -13.50
N THR A 445 2.70 -2.29 -14.32
CA THR A 445 2.17 -0.95 -14.53
C THR A 445 1.58 -0.90 -15.93
N ARG A 446 0.26 -0.84 -16.04
CA ARG A 446 -0.44 -0.85 -17.32
C ARG A 446 -0.87 0.55 -17.71
N THR A 447 -0.73 0.88 -18.98
CA THR A 447 -1.18 2.15 -19.54
C THR A 447 -2.69 2.09 -19.81
N LEU A 448 -3.39 3.18 -19.48
CA LEU A 448 -4.82 3.33 -19.74
C LEU A 448 -5.04 4.09 -21.05
N TYR A 449 -5.98 3.61 -21.87
CA TYR A 449 -6.35 4.23 -23.13
C TYR A 449 -7.85 4.51 -23.17
N ASN A 450 -8.27 5.52 -23.92
CA ASN A 450 -9.69 5.85 -24.09
C ASN A 450 -10.06 5.79 -25.58
N SER A 451 -11.20 5.20 -25.90
CA SER A 451 -11.70 5.07 -27.28
C SER A 451 -11.96 6.41 -27.95
N THR A 452 -12.24 7.47 -27.17
CA THR A 452 -12.44 8.84 -27.68
C THR A 452 -11.14 9.53 -28.09
N GLN A 453 -9.99 9.09 -27.56
CA GLN A 453 -8.66 9.64 -27.83
C GLN A 453 -7.68 8.50 -28.10
N PRO A 454 -7.80 7.82 -29.25
CA PRO A 454 -6.97 6.67 -29.58
C PRO A 454 -5.49 7.05 -29.61
N GLY A 455 -4.64 6.22 -29.00
CA GLY A 455 -3.19 6.42 -28.97
C GLY A 455 -2.67 7.40 -27.91
N LEU A 456 -3.53 8.11 -27.19
CA LEU A 456 -3.12 8.98 -26.09
C LEU A 456 -3.22 8.27 -24.73
N GLU A 457 -2.13 8.26 -23.96
CA GLU A 457 -2.11 7.71 -22.60
C GLU A 457 -3.02 8.53 -21.67
N GLN A 458 -3.89 7.87 -20.90
CA GLN A 458 -4.83 8.48 -19.94
C GLN A 458 -4.43 8.15 -18.50
N GLY A 459 -3.13 8.10 -18.24
CA GLY A 459 -2.54 7.67 -16.97
C GLY A 459 -2.27 6.18 -16.90
N LYS A 460 -1.85 5.72 -15.72
CA LYS A 460 -1.32 4.36 -15.52
C LYS A 460 -1.92 3.72 -14.27
N VAL A 461 -2.14 2.42 -14.32
CA VAL A 461 -2.62 1.61 -13.20
C VAL A 461 -1.58 0.55 -12.81
N GLN A 462 -1.29 0.43 -11.52
CA GLN A 462 -0.47 -0.66 -10.99
C GLN A 462 -1.37 -1.77 -10.47
N MET A 463 -1.20 -2.95 -11.03
CA MET A 463 -2.04 -4.12 -10.75
C MET A 463 -1.31 -5.43 -11.04
N TRP A 464 -1.92 -6.55 -10.67
CA TRP A 464 -1.56 -7.86 -11.21
C TRP A 464 -2.81 -8.76 -11.25
N VAL A 465 -2.69 -9.88 -11.98
CA VAL A 465 -3.77 -10.85 -12.14
C VAL A 465 -3.24 -12.24 -11.85
N ASP A 466 -3.97 -13.01 -11.07
CA ASP A 466 -3.77 -14.45 -10.94
C ASP A 466 -4.95 -15.21 -11.58
N VAL A 467 -4.67 -16.28 -12.32
CA VAL A 467 -5.64 -17.12 -13.05
C VAL A 467 -5.53 -18.55 -12.55
N PHE A 468 -6.62 -19.07 -11.96
CA PHE A 468 -6.65 -20.37 -11.29
C PHE A 468 -7.65 -21.32 -11.96
N PRO A 469 -7.17 -22.32 -12.72
CA PRO A 469 -8.05 -23.27 -13.40
C PRO A 469 -8.74 -24.20 -12.39
N THR A 470 -10.06 -24.38 -12.49
CA THR A 470 -10.81 -25.16 -11.48
C THR A 470 -10.43 -26.64 -11.43
N SER A 471 -9.75 -27.18 -12.46
CA SER A 471 -9.32 -28.58 -12.50
C SER A 471 -8.20 -28.88 -11.51
N LEU A 472 -7.43 -27.87 -11.09
CA LEU A 472 -6.30 -28.03 -10.16
C LEU A 472 -6.71 -27.91 -8.68
N GLY A 473 -8.00 -27.70 -8.40
CA GLY A 473 -8.54 -27.52 -7.05
C GLY A 473 -8.69 -26.03 -6.65
N PRO A 474 -9.02 -25.73 -5.38
CA PRO A 474 -9.12 -24.36 -4.92
C PRO A 474 -7.74 -23.71 -4.77
N PRO A 475 -7.56 -22.41 -5.10
CA PRO A 475 -6.32 -21.70 -4.81
C PRO A 475 -6.17 -21.41 -3.32
N GLY A 476 -4.95 -21.04 -2.92
CA GLY A 476 -4.68 -20.55 -1.57
C GLY A 476 -5.40 -19.22 -1.27
N PRO A 477 -5.27 -18.70 -0.04
CA PRO A 477 -5.92 -17.45 0.37
C PRO A 477 -5.47 -16.27 -0.50
N PRO A 478 -6.34 -15.29 -0.73
CA PRO A 478 -5.96 -14.07 -1.45
C PRO A 478 -4.96 -13.24 -0.65
N VAL A 479 -4.13 -12.47 -1.36
CA VAL A 479 -3.25 -11.47 -0.74
C VAL A 479 -4.09 -10.30 -0.22
N ASP A 480 -3.95 -9.94 1.04
CA ASP A 480 -4.58 -8.73 1.57
C ASP A 480 -3.79 -7.49 1.15
N ILE A 481 -4.42 -6.68 0.29
CA ILE A 481 -3.91 -5.39 -0.16
C ILE A 481 -4.78 -4.23 0.27
N THR A 482 -5.66 -4.44 1.26
CA THR A 482 -6.50 -3.38 1.80
C THR A 482 -5.60 -2.22 2.27
N PRO A 483 -5.83 -0.96 1.85
CA PRO A 483 -5.01 0.15 2.30
C PRO A 483 -5.03 0.28 3.81
N ARG A 484 -3.88 0.63 4.39
CA ARG A 484 -3.74 0.83 5.83
C ARG A 484 -4.67 1.96 6.28
N LYS A 485 -5.59 1.65 7.18
CA LYS A 485 -6.54 2.62 7.72
C LYS A 485 -5.97 3.29 8.97
N PRO A 486 -6.22 4.58 9.16
CA PRO A 486 -5.87 5.24 10.41
C PRO A 486 -6.70 4.62 11.55
N GLN A 487 -6.07 4.51 12.71
CA GLN A 487 -6.70 4.04 13.93
C GLN A 487 -6.97 5.22 14.85
N ARG A 488 -8.10 5.21 15.54
CA ARG A 488 -8.43 6.25 16.50
C ARG A 488 -7.74 6.00 17.84
N TYR A 489 -7.09 7.03 18.35
CA TYR A 489 -6.43 7.07 19.64
C TYR A 489 -7.02 8.17 20.53
N GLU A 490 -6.86 7.99 21.83
CA GLU A 490 -7.15 9.00 22.85
C GLU A 490 -5.88 9.28 23.67
N LEU A 491 -5.40 10.51 23.63
CA LEU A 491 -4.32 10.98 24.50
C LEU A 491 -4.93 11.65 25.73
N ARG A 492 -4.57 11.13 26.90
CA ARG A 492 -4.87 11.73 28.19
C ARG A 492 -3.62 12.39 28.73
N CYS A 493 -3.68 13.68 28.97
CA CYS A 493 -2.60 14.46 29.58
C CYS A 493 -3.09 15.07 30.88
N VAL A 494 -2.60 14.58 32.01
CA VAL A 494 -2.88 15.17 33.32
C VAL A 494 -1.80 16.18 33.66
N VAL A 495 -2.18 17.43 33.84
CA VAL A 495 -1.35 18.50 34.37
C VAL A 495 -1.47 18.49 35.89
N TRP A 496 -0.40 18.12 36.58
CA TRP A 496 -0.36 18.11 38.04
C TRP A 496 0.03 19.47 38.58
N ASN A 497 1.25 19.89 38.26
CA ASN A 497 1.88 21.07 38.86
C ASN A 497 2.73 21.85 37.86
N THR A 498 3.00 23.12 38.17
CA THR A 498 4.06 23.94 37.57
C THR A 498 5.11 24.29 38.63
N ARG A 499 6.36 24.49 38.19
CA ARG A 499 7.49 24.96 39.02
C ARG A 499 8.35 25.94 38.24
N ASP A 500 8.95 26.88 38.95
CA ASP A 500 9.92 27.86 38.41
C ASP A 500 9.39 28.61 37.17
N VAL A 501 8.08 28.86 37.11
CA VAL A 501 7.47 29.64 36.02
C VAL A 501 7.82 31.11 36.21
N ASP A 502 8.19 31.78 35.12
CA ASP A 502 8.47 33.22 35.13
C ASP A 502 7.27 34.00 35.67
N LEU A 503 7.53 34.97 36.55
CA LEU A 503 6.51 35.82 37.17
C LEU A 503 6.29 37.07 36.31
N GLY A 504 5.11 37.25 35.76
CA GLY A 504 4.74 38.36 34.87
C GLY A 504 4.28 39.62 35.61
N ASP A 505 3.62 39.46 36.76
CA ASP A 505 2.78 40.49 37.34
C ASP A 505 3.40 41.15 38.59
N THR A 506 3.09 42.42 38.88
CA THR A 506 3.62 43.13 40.07
C THR A 506 2.49 43.66 40.96
N ASN A 507 2.41 43.17 42.20
CA ASN A 507 1.42 43.62 43.17
C ASN A 507 1.52 45.11 43.51
N LEU A 508 0.43 45.65 44.10
CA LEU A 508 0.40 46.98 44.73
C LEU A 508 1.47 47.20 45.84
N VAL A 509 2.08 46.12 46.33
CA VAL A 509 3.16 46.12 47.35
C VAL A 509 4.55 45.93 46.70
N GLY A 510 4.63 45.87 45.37
CA GLY A 510 5.88 45.68 44.61
C GLY A 510 6.39 44.23 44.56
N GLN A 511 5.60 43.25 45.00
CA GLN A 511 5.96 41.83 44.94
C GLN A 511 5.52 41.21 43.60
N GLN A 512 6.41 40.47 42.95
CA GLN A 512 6.09 39.75 41.71
C GLN A 512 5.19 38.55 41.97
N MET A 513 4.19 38.32 41.11
CA MET A 513 3.32 37.14 41.14
C MET A 513 2.76 36.83 39.74
N SER A 514 2.13 35.66 39.57
CA SER A 514 1.37 35.32 38.36
C SER A 514 0.10 34.54 38.67
N ASP A 515 -0.95 34.77 37.90
CA ASP A 515 -2.21 34.04 37.87
C ASP A 515 -2.14 32.95 36.77
N ILE A 516 -1.45 31.85 37.06
CA ILE A 516 -1.02 30.86 36.05
C ILE A 516 -2.19 29.98 35.58
N TYR A 517 -2.32 29.79 34.26
CA TYR A 517 -3.11 28.71 33.67
C TYR A 517 -2.40 28.07 32.48
N ILE A 518 -2.80 26.83 32.13
CA ILE A 518 -2.19 26.08 31.02
C ILE A 518 -3.24 25.85 29.95
N THR A 519 -2.87 26.05 28.69
CA THR A 519 -3.65 25.65 27.52
C THR A 519 -2.94 24.55 26.76
N GLY A 520 -3.70 23.62 26.17
CA GLY A 520 -3.12 22.47 25.47
C GLY A 520 -3.95 21.99 24.29
N TRP A 521 -3.28 21.55 23.22
CA TRP A 521 -3.88 20.95 22.03
C TRP A 521 -2.89 20.05 21.29
N LEU A 522 -3.39 19.27 20.33
CA LEU A 522 -2.58 18.53 19.37
C LEU A 522 -2.46 19.36 18.08
N ASP A 523 -1.27 19.39 17.49
CA ASP A 523 -0.97 20.10 16.24
C ASP A 523 -1.94 19.71 15.11
N GLY A 524 -2.56 20.69 14.46
CA GLY A 524 -3.63 20.52 13.47
C GLY A 524 -5.03 20.21 14.03
N LEU A 525 -5.18 20.10 15.36
CA LEU A 525 -6.45 19.97 16.07
C LEU A 525 -6.67 21.15 17.03
N GLU A 526 -6.41 22.37 16.58
CA GLU A 526 -6.55 23.60 17.37
C GLU A 526 -7.99 23.79 17.90
N GLU A 527 -9.00 23.26 17.18
CA GLU A 527 -10.40 23.28 17.62
C GLU A 527 -10.64 22.47 18.91
N GLN A 528 -9.79 21.48 19.20
CA GLN A 528 -9.84 20.69 20.44
C GLN A 528 -9.06 21.34 21.60
N ARG A 529 -8.61 22.59 21.46
CA ARG A 529 -7.85 23.31 22.48
C ARG A 529 -8.60 23.35 23.81
N GLN A 530 -7.90 22.93 24.86
CA GLN A 530 -8.41 22.88 26.23
C GLN A 530 -7.58 23.81 27.12
N ARG A 531 -8.18 24.27 28.22
CA ARG A 531 -7.52 25.08 29.25
C ARG A 531 -7.79 24.53 30.64
N THR A 532 -6.82 24.67 31.55
CA THR A 532 -7.00 24.40 32.97
C THR A 532 -7.84 25.48 33.63
N ASP A 533 -8.16 25.30 34.90
CA ASP A 533 -8.52 26.42 35.77
C ASP A 533 -7.28 27.26 36.14
N ILE A 534 -7.51 28.46 36.68
CA ILE A 534 -6.46 29.43 37.02
C ILE A 534 -5.96 29.19 38.45
N HIS A 535 -4.63 29.14 38.61
CA HIS A 535 -3.97 29.21 39.91
C HIS A 535 -3.64 30.66 40.23
N TYR A 536 -4.45 31.28 41.08
CA TYR A 536 -4.26 32.68 41.46
C TYR A 536 -3.05 32.88 42.40
N ARG A 537 -2.30 33.95 42.17
CA ARG A 537 -1.26 34.49 43.07
C ARG A 537 -0.10 33.54 43.35
N SER A 538 0.47 32.96 42.30
CA SER A 538 1.72 32.23 42.42
C SER A 538 2.87 33.20 42.74
N LEU A 539 3.53 33.00 43.90
CA LEU A 539 4.64 33.85 44.35
C LEU A 539 6.03 33.33 43.95
N GLN A 540 6.13 32.05 43.57
CA GLN A 540 7.39 31.37 43.25
C GLN A 540 7.35 30.68 41.87
N GLY A 541 6.31 30.94 41.06
CA GLY A 541 6.08 30.23 39.80
C GLY A 541 5.53 28.81 40.00
N ASP A 542 5.13 28.48 41.23
CA ASP A 542 4.49 27.21 41.60
C ASP A 542 2.98 27.26 41.31
N GLY A 543 2.45 26.19 40.73
CA GLY A 543 1.02 26.06 40.45
C GLY A 543 0.57 24.62 40.63
N ALA A 544 -0.68 24.43 41.03
CA ALA A 544 -1.29 23.12 41.28
C ALA A 544 -2.67 23.05 40.63
N PHE A 545 -2.89 22.03 39.80
CA PHE A 545 -4.04 21.94 38.88
C PHE A 545 -4.83 20.64 39.04
N ASN A 546 -4.15 19.48 39.07
CA ASN A 546 -4.80 18.16 39.01
C ASN A 546 -5.84 18.11 37.87
N TRP A 547 -5.44 18.49 36.66
CA TRP A 547 -6.36 18.72 35.55
C TRP A 547 -6.07 17.80 34.38
N ARG A 548 -7.08 17.10 33.86
CA ARG A 548 -6.95 16.20 32.70
C ARG A 548 -7.39 16.85 31.39
N PHE A 549 -6.50 16.86 30.42
CA PHE A 549 -6.85 17.02 29.01
C PHE A 549 -7.11 15.67 28.36
N VAL A 550 -8.14 15.63 27.51
CA VAL A 550 -8.52 14.43 26.73
C VAL A 550 -8.61 14.82 25.27
N PHE A 551 -7.73 14.25 24.44
CA PHE A 551 -7.66 14.53 23.00
C PHE A 551 -7.96 13.26 22.21
N SER A 552 -8.91 13.34 21.27
CA SER A 552 -9.21 12.25 20.33
C SER A 552 -8.62 12.58 18.97
N PHE A 553 -7.87 11.65 18.38
CA PHE A 553 -7.26 11.86 17.07
C PHE A 553 -7.11 10.54 16.30
N GLU A 554 -6.95 10.64 15.00
CA GLU A 554 -6.67 9.50 14.13
C GLU A 554 -5.17 9.42 13.83
N TYR A 555 -4.63 8.21 13.82
CA TYR A 555 -3.20 7.97 13.66
C TYR A 555 -2.93 6.78 12.74
N LEU A 556 -2.08 7.00 11.74
CA LEU A 556 -1.63 5.97 10.82
C LEU A 556 -0.30 5.42 11.31
N VAL A 557 -0.34 4.28 12.00
CA VAL A 557 0.82 3.64 12.67
C VAL A 557 2.02 3.45 11.74
N ALA A 558 1.76 3.08 10.48
CA ALA A 558 2.81 2.78 9.53
C ALA A 558 3.59 4.01 9.04
N GLU A 559 2.91 5.16 8.87
CA GLU A 559 3.55 6.43 8.49
C GLU A 559 3.99 7.25 9.72
N GLN A 560 3.51 6.88 10.91
CA GLN A 560 3.69 7.61 12.17
C GLN A 560 3.14 9.04 12.15
N LEU A 561 2.03 9.26 11.44
CA LEU A 561 1.38 10.55 11.28
C LEU A 561 -0.06 10.53 11.77
N CYS A 562 -0.51 11.66 12.31
CA CYS A 562 -1.91 11.94 12.53
C CYS A 562 -2.61 12.21 11.20
N VAL A 563 -3.85 11.75 11.10
CA VAL A 563 -4.71 11.92 9.94
C VAL A 563 -5.84 12.86 10.36
N LEU A 564 -5.96 14.00 9.68
CA LEU A 564 -6.90 15.05 10.02
C LEU A 564 -7.86 15.27 8.85
N PRO A 565 -9.17 15.06 9.03
CA PRO A 565 -10.15 15.40 8.01
C PRO A 565 -10.24 16.92 7.88
N ARG A 566 -10.22 17.42 6.64
CA ARG A 566 -10.36 18.83 6.31
C ARG A 566 -11.33 18.99 5.15
N LYS A 567 -12.38 19.78 5.34
CA LYS A 567 -13.22 20.24 4.24
C LYS A 567 -12.67 21.55 3.69
N GLU A 568 -12.56 21.66 2.37
CA GLU A 568 -12.18 22.93 1.73
C GLU A 568 -13.28 23.98 1.93
N HIS A 569 -14.54 23.57 1.82
CA HIS A 569 -15.72 24.37 2.09
C HIS A 569 -16.73 23.57 2.91
N PHE A 570 -17.60 24.26 3.67
CA PHE A 570 -18.64 23.59 4.47
C PHE A 570 -19.58 22.69 3.63
N TRP A 571 -19.73 23.02 2.34
CA TRP A 571 -20.55 22.28 1.37
C TRP A 571 -19.78 21.24 0.55
N SER A 572 -18.47 21.09 0.78
CA SER A 572 -17.69 20.03 0.14
C SER A 572 -18.25 18.67 0.57
N LEU A 573 -18.60 17.86 -0.43
CA LEU A 573 -19.10 16.50 -0.22
C LEU A 573 -18.02 15.65 0.45
N ASP A 574 -16.82 15.71 -0.09
CA ASP A 574 -15.69 14.92 0.37
C ASP A 574 -14.75 15.69 1.29
N GLU A 575 -14.17 14.96 2.23
CA GLU A 575 -13.18 15.45 3.17
C GLU A 575 -11.79 15.17 2.60
N THR A 576 -11.00 16.22 2.41
CA THR A 576 -9.57 16.09 2.15
C THR A 576 -8.86 15.63 3.42
N VAL A 577 -7.72 14.96 3.29
CA VAL A 577 -6.96 14.44 4.42
C VAL A 577 -5.63 15.17 4.55
N LEU A 578 -5.41 15.81 5.69
CA LEU A 578 -4.12 16.40 6.06
C LEU A 578 -3.37 15.45 6.99
N LYS A 579 -2.09 15.19 6.69
CA LYS A 579 -1.22 14.37 7.54
C LYS A 579 -0.22 15.24 8.28
N VAL A 580 -0.19 15.15 9.60
CA VAL A 580 0.70 15.96 10.47
C VAL A 580 1.40 15.08 11.50
N PRO A 581 2.60 15.44 11.98
CA PRO A 581 3.22 14.70 13.08
C PRO A 581 2.37 14.82 14.36
N PRO A 582 2.26 13.75 15.17
CA PRO A 582 1.53 13.81 16.44
C PRO A 582 2.31 14.66 17.44
N LYS A 583 2.03 15.96 17.52
CA LYS A 583 2.71 16.89 18.44
C LYS A 583 1.72 17.47 19.45
N LEU A 584 1.96 17.22 20.74
CA LEU A 584 1.26 17.86 21.85
C LEU A 584 1.91 19.21 22.16
N ILE A 585 1.12 20.27 22.15
CA ILE A 585 1.55 21.63 22.46
C ILE A 585 0.86 22.05 23.74
N LEU A 586 1.65 22.42 24.75
CA LEU A 586 1.17 23.00 26.01
C LEU A 586 1.77 24.39 26.18
N GLN A 587 0.93 25.39 26.41
CA GLN A 587 1.35 26.76 26.68
C GLN A 587 0.94 27.20 28.08
N VAL A 588 1.85 27.86 28.77
CA VAL A 588 1.67 28.43 30.11
C VAL A 588 1.44 29.94 29.93
N TRP A 589 0.43 30.46 30.61
CA TRP A 589 -0.04 31.85 30.47
C TRP A 589 -0.28 32.48 31.84
N ASP A 590 -0.12 33.80 31.91
CA ASP A 590 -0.53 34.66 33.04
C ASP A 590 -1.91 35.26 32.75
N ASN A 591 -2.88 35.05 33.64
CA ASN A 591 -4.23 35.59 33.47
C ASN A 591 -4.33 37.01 34.03
N ASP A 592 -4.37 37.99 33.14
CA ASP A 592 -4.45 39.40 33.48
C ASP A 592 -5.91 39.88 33.57
N LYS A 593 -6.26 40.59 34.65
CA LYS A 593 -7.65 41.05 34.84
C LYS A 593 -8.02 42.27 34.01
N PHE A 594 -7.04 43.08 33.61
CA PHE A 594 -7.26 44.37 32.95
C PHE A 594 -6.41 44.58 31.68
N SER A 595 -5.64 43.58 31.27
CA SER A 595 -4.78 43.54 30.08
C SER A 595 -4.96 42.18 29.35
N ALA A 596 -4.31 42.03 28.20
CA ALA A 596 -4.25 40.74 27.53
C ALA A 596 -3.32 39.80 28.31
N ASP A 597 -3.71 38.52 28.42
CA ASP A 597 -2.94 37.49 29.12
C ASP A 597 -1.50 37.37 28.58
N ASP A 598 -0.51 37.31 29.48
CA ASP A 598 0.91 37.24 29.12
C ASP A 598 1.37 35.81 28.85
N PHE A 599 2.13 35.62 27.77
CA PHE A 599 2.68 34.32 27.42
C PHE A 599 3.94 34.00 28.25
N LEU A 600 3.86 32.95 29.08
CA LEU A 600 4.96 32.56 29.99
C LEU A 600 5.82 31.42 29.44
N GLY A 601 5.34 30.60 28.51
CA GLY A 601 6.17 29.57 27.88
C GLY A 601 5.43 28.47 27.15
N VAL A 602 6.16 27.70 26.34
CA VAL A 602 5.64 26.57 25.56
C VAL A 602 6.45 25.30 25.79
N LEU A 603 5.74 24.17 25.84
CA LEU A 603 6.26 22.82 25.80
C LEU A 603 5.68 22.11 24.57
N GLU A 604 6.55 21.60 23.70
CA GLU A 604 6.17 20.83 22.52
C GLU A 604 6.70 19.40 22.63
N LEU A 605 5.82 18.42 22.52
CA LEU A 605 6.15 17.00 22.62
C LEU A 605 5.68 16.26 21.36
N GLU A 606 6.61 15.85 20.50
CA GLU A 606 6.35 14.91 19.41
C GLU A 606 6.16 13.51 20.01
N LEU A 607 4.93 12.97 19.96
CA LEU A 607 4.54 11.74 20.65
C LEU A 607 5.32 10.50 20.19
N THR A 608 5.92 10.53 19.00
CA THR A 608 6.79 9.47 18.47
C THR A 608 8.21 9.53 19.02
N LYS A 609 8.64 10.68 19.55
CA LYS A 609 10.03 10.97 19.99
C LYS A 609 10.05 11.82 21.26
N VAL A 610 9.28 11.42 22.26
CA VAL A 610 9.14 12.12 23.54
C VAL A 610 10.48 12.06 24.29
N PRO A 611 11.03 13.19 24.78
CA PRO A 611 12.17 13.18 25.68
C PRO A 611 11.79 12.57 27.03
N ARG A 612 12.67 11.75 27.64
CA ARG A 612 12.43 11.21 28.98
C ARG A 612 12.18 12.33 29.99
N ALA A 613 11.13 12.18 30.78
CA ALA A 613 10.77 13.11 31.84
C ALA A 613 11.78 13.05 32.99
N ALA A 614 12.07 14.19 33.60
CA ALA A 614 12.82 14.23 34.85
C ALA A 614 11.94 13.78 36.03
N GLN A 615 12.48 13.04 36.99
CA GLN A 615 11.71 12.61 38.17
C GLN A 615 11.51 13.75 39.18
N HIS A 616 12.52 14.62 39.29
CA HIS A 616 12.49 15.81 40.15
C HIS A 616 12.61 17.08 39.30
N PRO A 617 12.02 18.21 39.75
CA PRO A 617 12.09 19.47 39.02
C PRO A 617 13.51 20.03 38.91
N GLN A 618 14.42 19.65 39.82
CA GLN A 618 15.83 20.08 39.80
C GLN A 618 16.61 19.49 38.63
N ASP A 619 16.27 18.26 38.22
CA ASP A 619 16.93 17.55 37.12
C ASP A 619 16.35 17.91 35.75
N CYS A 620 15.31 18.77 35.72
CA CYS A 620 14.59 19.16 34.53
C CYS A 620 15.31 20.32 33.82
N THR A 621 16.20 19.99 32.88
CA THR A 621 16.93 20.97 32.05
C THR A 621 16.44 20.98 30.60
N PRO A 622 16.43 22.13 29.91
CA PRO A 622 16.07 22.20 28.49
C PRO A 622 17.04 21.39 27.64
N THR A 623 16.52 20.71 26.61
CA THR A 623 17.38 19.99 25.66
C THR A 623 18.18 20.99 24.84
N PRO A 624 19.53 20.92 24.78
CA PRO A 624 20.31 21.82 23.96
C PRO A 624 20.00 21.61 22.48
N GLN A 625 19.69 22.69 21.75
CA GLN A 625 19.42 22.66 20.33
C GLN A 625 20.75 22.84 19.56
N GLY A 626 21.15 21.81 18.80
CA GLY A 626 22.35 21.80 17.99
C GLY A 626 23.23 20.58 18.27
N THR A 627 23.84 20.02 17.23
CA THR A 627 24.97 19.10 17.39
C THR A 627 26.13 19.88 18.00
N PRO A 628 26.62 19.58 19.21
CA PRO A 628 27.94 20.04 19.58
C PRO A 628 28.91 19.27 18.69
N LYS A 629 29.45 19.90 17.65
CA LYS A 629 30.71 19.46 17.03
C LYS A 629 31.81 19.67 18.07
N SER A 630 31.85 18.82 19.09
CA SER A 630 33.02 18.66 19.94
C SER A 630 34.12 18.07 19.06
N PRO A 631 35.33 18.66 18.99
CA PRO A 631 36.49 18.04 18.34
C PRO A 631 36.97 16.78 19.07
N TRP A 632 36.38 16.46 20.23
CA TRP A 632 36.81 15.40 21.13
C TRP A 632 35.66 14.39 21.34
N PRO A 633 35.77 13.15 20.82
CA PRO A 633 34.68 12.15 20.82
C PRO A 633 34.29 11.62 22.21
N TRP A 634 35.07 11.89 23.25
CA TRP A 634 34.88 11.35 24.61
C TRP A 634 34.10 12.28 25.55
N ARG A 635 33.81 13.53 25.14
CA ARG A 635 33.14 14.54 25.98
C ARG A 635 31.88 15.09 25.31
N GLY A 636 31.10 14.21 24.67
CA GLY A 636 29.81 14.56 24.08
C GLY A 636 28.75 14.77 25.16
N VAL A 637 28.05 15.91 25.12
CA VAL A 637 26.82 16.11 25.90
C VAL A 637 25.83 15.03 25.46
N GLN A 638 25.46 14.14 26.38
CA GLN A 638 24.51 13.07 26.11
C GLN A 638 23.15 13.69 25.77
N VAL A 639 22.69 13.51 24.54
CA VAL A 639 21.29 13.85 24.18
C VAL A 639 20.39 12.94 25.02
N PRO A 640 19.36 13.49 25.70
CA PRO A 640 18.46 12.67 26.49
C PRO A 640 17.84 11.57 25.62
N PRO A 641 17.80 10.31 26.07
CA PRO A 641 17.15 9.24 25.32
C PRO A 641 15.68 9.62 25.07
N ARG A 642 15.25 9.42 23.82
CA ARG A 642 13.86 9.66 23.39
C ARG A 642 13.14 8.32 23.24
N PHE A 643 11.84 8.32 23.45
CA PHE A 643 11.00 7.13 23.28
C PHE A 643 9.69 7.49 22.56
N SER A 644 9.05 6.49 21.97
CA SER A 644 7.73 6.66 21.34
C SER A 644 6.64 6.34 22.36
N LEU A 645 5.71 7.27 22.56
CA LEU A 645 4.52 7.06 23.41
C LEU A 645 3.57 6.00 22.84
N PHE A 646 3.68 5.70 21.54
CA PHE A 646 2.93 4.61 20.90
C PHE A 646 3.47 3.23 21.27
N ARG A 647 4.76 3.12 21.61
CA ARG A 647 5.37 1.89 22.14
C ARG A 647 5.24 1.85 23.66
N GLN A 648 5.68 2.92 24.32
CA GLN A 648 5.56 3.07 25.75
C GLN A 648 4.32 3.91 26.06
N ARG A 649 3.16 3.26 26.22
CA ARG A 649 1.81 3.88 26.34
C ARG A 649 1.64 4.89 27.48
N ARG A 650 2.60 5.02 28.40
CA ARG A 650 2.54 5.89 29.58
C ARG A 650 3.88 6.56 29.86
N ALA A 651 3.81 7.83 30.27
CA ALA A 651 4.96 8.59 30.75
C ALA A 651 4.53 9.56 31.85
N ARG A 652 5.36 9.73 32.89
CA ARG A 652 5.12 10.71 33.95
C ARG A 652 6.43 11.36 34.37
N GLY A 653 6.38 12.65 34.66
CA GLY A 653 7.48 13.40 35.25
C GLY A 653 7.44 14.87 34.87
N TRP A 654 8.60 15.51 34.94
CA TRP A 654 8.81 16.93 34.67
C TRP A 654 9.37 17.17 33.28
N TRP A 655 8.79 18.13 32.56
CA TRP A 655 9.29 18.62 31.28
C TRP A 655 9.52 20.14 31.31
N PRO A 656 10.57 20.64 30.63
CA PRO A 656 10.92 22.06 30.63
C PRO A 656 10.08 22.84 29.62
N CYS A 657 9.48 23.95 30.07
CA CYS A 657 8.86 24.95 29.20
C CYS A 657 9.89 25.98 28.76
N THR A 658 9.81 26.39 27.51
CA THR A 658 10.74 27.38 26.94
C THR A 658 10.01 28.57 26.34
N VAL A 659 10.63 29.73 26.39
CA VAL A 659 10.24 30.93 25.63
C VAL A 659 11.31 31.21 24.59
N GLN A 660 10.88 31.67 23.41
CA GLN A 660 11.78 32.09 22.35
C GLN A 660 12.16 33.55 22.56
N GLU A 661 13.45 33.80 22.78
CA GLU A 661 14.01 35.13 23.01
C GLU A 661 15.08 35.40 21.95
N GLY A 662 14.68 36.01 20.83
CA GLY A 662 15.49 36.11 19.62
C GLY A 662 15.80 34.72 19.02
N ASP A 663 17.09 34.43 18.83
CA ASP A 663 17.58 33.15 18.27
C ASP A 663 17.82 32.07 19.34
N LYS A 664 17.54 32.33 20.62
CA LYS A 664 17.79 31.39 21.72
C LYS A 664 16.50 31.00 22.45
N ARG A 665 16.41 29.73 22.86
CA ARG A 665 15.34 29.23 23.74
C ARG A 665 15.80 29.31 25.20
N ARG A 666 15.07 30.06 26.03
CA ARG A 666 15.31 30.16 27.48
C ARG A 666 14.32 29.27 28.23
N LEU A 667 14.76 28.64 29.32
CA LEU A 667 13.87 27.93 30.25
C LEU A 667 13.01 28.97 30.99
N SER A 668 11.69 28.80 30.95
CA SER A 668 10.70 29.75 31.46
C SER A 668 9.70 29.12 32.44
N GLY A 669 9.89 27.84 32.75
CA GLY A 669 9.03 27.07 33.63
C GLY A 669 9.21 25.58 33.47
N LYS A 670 8.59 24.80 34.35
CA LYS A 670 8.58 23.33 34.32
C LYS A 670 7.17 22.82 34.57
N LEU A 671 6.74 21.81 33.80
CA LEU A 671 5.44 21.18 33.93
C LEU A 671 5.58 19.74 34.42
N GLU A 672 4.84 19.38 35.47
CA GLU A 672 4.64 17.97 35.87
C GLU A 672 3.42 17.41 35.15
N LEU A 673 3.65 16.40 34.31
CA LEU A 673 2.61 15.78 33.49
C LEU A 673 2.55 14.27 33.71
N SER A 674 1.35 13.71 33.52
CA SER A 674 1.17 12.29 33.20
C SER A 674 0.53 12.17 31.83
N LEU A 675 1.22 11.50 30.90
CA LEU A 675 0.73 11.16 29.56
C LEU A 675 0.31 9.70 29.55
N GLU A 676 -0.88 9.43 29.04
CA GLU A 676 -1.38 8.08 28.76
C GLU A 676 -2.01 8.06 27.37
N LEU A 677 -1.58 7.12 26.52
CA LEU A 677 -2.10 6.94 25.18
C LEU A 677 -2.89 5.64 25.09
N LEU A 678 -4.16 5.76 24.71
CA LEU A 678 -5.11 4.66 24.63
C LEU A 678 -5.59 4.47 23.20
N THR A 679 -5.83 3.22 22.81
CA THR A 679 -6.63 2.92 21.62
C THR A 679 -8.09 3.28 21.86
N ALA A 680 -8.86 3.44 20.79
CA ALA A 680 -10.30 3.73 20.90
C ALA A 680 -11.09 2.70 21.72
N ASN A 681 -10.68 1.42 21.73
CA ASN A 681 -11.34 0.39 22.51
C ASN A 681 -11.03 0.53 24.01
N GLU A 682 -9.75 0.68 24.36
CA GLU A 682 -9.32 0.91 25.75
C GLU A 682 -9.94 2.19 26.35
N ALA A 683 -10.05 3.25 25.54
CA ALA A 683 -10.67 4.51 25.96
C ALA A 683 -12.17 4.35 26.29
N LYS A 684 -12.90 3.52 25.51
CA LYS A 684 -14.31 3.19 25.77
C LYS A 684 -14.49 2.37 27.04
N GLU A 685 -13.59 1.42 27.30
CA GLU A 685 -13.62 0.59 28.51
C GLU A 685 -13.28 1.38 29.78
N ARG A 686 -12.41 2.40 29.65
CA ARG A 686 -11.96 3.25 30.76
C ARG A 686 -12.36 4.71 30.55
N PRO A 687 -13.65 5.07 30.54
CA PRO A 687 -14.08 6.42 30.21
C PRO A 687 -13.56 7.46 31.22
N ALA A 688 -13.23 8.65 30.73
CA ALA A 688 -12.62 9.73 31.50
C ALA A 688 -13.16 11.11 31.06
N GLY A 689 -13.68 11.90 32.00
CA GLY A 689 -14.12 13.29 31.77
C GLY A 689 -12.98 14.30 31.67
N ARG A 690 -13.26 15.50 31.16
CA ARG A 690 -12.28 16.60 31.08
C ARG A 690 -12.05 17.24 32.45
N GLY A 691 -10.84 17.74 32.69
CA GLY A 691 -10.47 18.35 33.96
C GLY A 691 -10.64 17.39 35.13
N ARG A 692 -11.61 17.69 36.00
CA ARG A 692 -12.02 16.88 37.16
C ARG A 692 -13.49 16.45 37.06
N GLU A 693 -14.10 16.61 35.88
CA GLU A 693 -15.49 16.29 35.62
C GLU A 693 -15.70 14.78 35.53
N ASP A 694 -16.95 14.36 35.75
CA ASP A 694 -17.34 12.97 35.63
C ASP A 694 -17.30 12.48 34.17
N PRO A 695 -16.84 11.24 33.90
CA PRO A 695 -16.32 10.27 34.86
C PRO A 695 -14.89 10.59 35.32
N ASN A 696 -14.72 10.91 36.60
CA ASN A 696 -13.43 11.22 37.20
C ASN A 696 -12.72 9.94 37.71
N MET A 697 -12.45 9.03 36.78
CA MET A 697 -11.71 7.79 37.04
C MET A 697 -10.54 7.61 36.08
N TYR A 698 -9.62 6.72 36.42
CA TYR A 698 -8.48 6.33 35.59
C TYR A 698 -7.54 7.48 35.14
N PRO A 699 -6.92 8.21 36.08
CA PRO A 699 -7.05 8.16 37.54
C PRO A 699 -8.10 9.14 38.08
N THR A 700 -8.50 8.99 39.34
CA THR A 700 -9.35 9.99 40.03
C THR A 700 -8.52 11.20 40.42
N LEU A 701 -8.98 12.38 40.00
CA LEU A 701 -8.30 13.65 40.22
C LEU A 701 -9.02 14.46 41.30
N PRO A 702 -8.44 14.57 42.52
CA PRO A 702 -9.01 15.43 43.56
C PRO A 702 -8.78 16.91 43.21
N ALA A 703 -9.56 17.79 43.83
CA ALA A 703 -9.29 19.23 43.75
C ALA A 703 -7.87 19.54 44.25
N PRO A 704 -7.13 20.45 43.59
CA PRO A 704 -5.78 20.80 43.99
C PRO A 704 -5.79 21.53 45.33
N VAL A 705 -4.81 21.22 46.18
CA VAL A 705 -4.63 21.91 47.46
C VAL A 705 -4.02 23.28 47.15
N ARG A 706 -4.84 24.34 47.22
CA ARG A 706 -4.42 25.72 47.02
C ARG A 706 -4.60 26.50 48.33
N PRO A 707 -3.61 27.30 48.74
CA PRO A 707 -3.75 28.16 49.90
C PRO A 707 -4.77 29.28 49.67
N GLU A 708 -5.67 29.48 50.64
CA GLU A 708 -6.82 30.39 50.55
C GLU A 708 -6.42 31.88 50.66
N TRP A 709 -5.77 32.44 49.63
CA TRP A 709 -5.57 33.90 49.54
C TRP A 709 -6.65 34.62 48.72
N SER A 710 -7.51 33.87 48.02
CA SER A 710 -8.42 34.36 46.96
C SER A 710 -9.61 35.20 47.45
N LEU A 711 -10.01 35.11 48.73
CA LEU A 711 -11.21 35.82 49.23
C LEU A 711 -10.93 37.13 49.98
N LEU A 712 -9.67 37.43 50.29
CA LEU A 712 -9.33 38.61 51.12
C LEU A 712 -9.44 39.95 50.36
N TRP A 713 -9.26 39.98 49.03
CA TRP A 713 -9.32 41.24 48.26
C TRP A 713 -10.74 41.74 48.00
N VAL A 714 -11.76 40.89 48.04
CA VAL A 714 -13.16 41.34 48.00
C VAL A 714 -13.67 41.62 49.40
N GLN A 715 -13.33 40.76 50.37
CA GLN A 715 -13.80 40.91 51.74
C GLN A 715 -13.15 42.08 52.50
N ALA A 716 -11.88 42.41 52.25
CA ALA A 716 -11.22 43.51 52.94
C ALA A 716 -11.80 44.90 52.57
N PRO A 717 -11.83 45.33 51.29
CA PRO A 717 -12.37 46.63 50.91
C PRO A 717 -13.87 46.74 51.19
N LEU A 718 -14.66 45.67 51.00
CA LEU A 718 -16.08 45.66 51.36
C LEU A 718 -16.30 45.71 52.87
N ARG A 719 -15.44 45.09 53.70
CA ARG A 719 -15.52 45.25 55.16
C ARG A 719 -15.16 46.67 55.57
N THR A 720 -14.15 47.32 54.97
CA THR A 720 -13.84 48.74 55.23
C THR A 720 -14.90 49.70 54.70
N LEU A 721 -15.50 49.44 53.53
CA LEU A 721 -16.64 50.23 53.01
C LEU A 721 -17.89 50.05 53.89
N ARG A 722 -18.17 48.82 54.32
CA ARG A 722 -19.27 48.50 55.25
C ARG A 722 -19.03 49.06 56.65
N TYR A 723 -17.80 49.25 57.10
CA TYR A 723 -17.51 49.87 58.40
C TYR A 723 -17.42 51.40 58.34
N GLY A 724 -16.85 51.96 57.26
CA GLY A 724 -16.59 53.39 57.11
C GLY A 724 -17.80 54.18 56.59
N ILE A 725 -18.42 53.73 55.49
CA ILE A 725 -19.53 54.46 54.86
C ILE A 725 -20.86 54.19 55.58
N TRP A 726 -21.11 52.95 55.99
CA TRP A 726 -22.37 52.56 56.63
C TRP A 726 -22.54 53.19 58.02
N ARG A 727 -21.46 53.41 58.77
CA ARG A 727 -21.55 53.94 60.15
C ARG A 727 -21.81 55.44 60.20
N HIS A 728 -21.34 56.21 59.20
CA HIS A 728 -21.41 57.67 59.23
C HIS A 728 -22.55 58.26 58.38
N HIS A 729 -22.99 57.58 57.31
CA HIS A 729 -23.99 58.11 56.38
C HIS A 729 -25.29 57.29 56.30
N ARG A 730 -25.54 56.39 57.27
CA ARG A 730 -26.69 55.46 57.29
C ARG A 730 -28.02 56.14 56.99
N CYS A 731 -28.31 57.26 57.67
CA CYS A 731 -29.56 58.01 57.48
C CYS A 731 -29.61 58.76 56.14
N ARG A 732 -28.47 59.24 55.62
CA ARG A 732 -28.43 60.01 54.37
C ARG A 732 -28.57 59.09 53.15
N LEU A 733 -27.92 57.93 53.17
CA LEU A 733 -28.06 56.90 52.15
C LEU A 733 -29.45 56.28 52.14
N SER A 734 -30.06 56.04 53.31
CA SER A 734 -31.44 55.56 53.37
C SER A 734 -32.46 56.61 52.89
N LEU A 735 -32.25 57.90 53.23
CA LEU A 735 -33.11 58.98 52.71
C LEU A 735 -32.96 59.13 51.20
N ALA A 736 -31.73 59.13 50.67
CA ALA A 736 -31.46 59.26 49.25
C ALA A 736 -32.09 58.11 48.44
N LEU A 737 -31.99 56.88 48.96
CA LEU A 737 -32.60 55.71 48.33
C LEU A 737 -34.14 55.79 48.38
N ALA A 738 -34.72 56.22 49.50
CA ALA A 738 -36.16 56.42 49.61
C ALA A 738 -36.67 57.54 48.67
N THR A 739 -35.93 58.64 48.52
CA THR A 739 -36.26 59.70 47.55
C THR A 739 -36.13 59.23 46.11
N LEU A 740 -35.11 58.44 45.78
CA LEU A 740 -34.95 57.85 44.44
C LEU A 740 -36.07 56.87 44.12
N LEU A 741 -36.50 56.09 45.11
CA LEU A 741 -37.59 55.13 44.96
C LEU A 741 -38.95 55.83 44.85
N LEU A 742 -39.17 56.93 45.60
CA LEU A 742 -40.33 57.81 45.45
C LEU A 742 -40.35 58.53 44.10
N LEU A 743 -39.19 59.00 43.62
CA LEU A 743 -39.06 59.63 42.31
C LEU A 743 -39.31 58.63 41.18
N GLY A 744 -38.80 57.40 41.33
CA GLY A 744 -39.07 56.29 40.42
C GLY A 744 -40.55 55.92 40.39
N LEU A 745 -41.18 55.80 41.56
CA LEU A 745 -42.63 55.55 41.67
C LEU A 745 -43.46 56.69 41.07
N PHE A 746 -43.06 57.94 41.29
CA PHE A 746 -43.70 59.13 40.70
C PHE A 746 -43.54 59.15 39.17
N LEU A 747 -42.36 58.86 38.64
CA LEU A 747 -42.13 58.74 37.21
C LEU A 747 -42.96 57.61 36.61
N THR A 748 -43.02 56.43 37.25
CA THR A 748 -43.88 55.34 36.78
C THR A 748 -45.37 55.70 36.87
N PHE A 749 -45.79 56.51 37.85
CA PHE A 749 -47.17 56.98 37.95
C PHE A 749 -47.51 58.00 36.85
N VAL A 750 -46.59 58.93 36.54
CA VAL A 750 -46.75 59.91 35.45
C VAL A 750 -46.76 59.23 34.07
N PHE A 751 -45.95 58.17 33.88
CA PHE A 751 -45.91 57.39 32.63
C PHE A 751 -47.00 56.31 32.53
N ALA A 752 -47.77 56.03 33.59
CA ALA A 752 -48.84 55.03 33.62
C ALA A 752 -50.25 55.60 33.84
N ALA A 753 -50.40 56.92 33.94
CA ALA A 753 -51.69 57.59 33.88
C ALA A 753 -52.07 57.83 32.39
N PRO A 754 -53.30 57.51 31.96
CA PRO A 754 -53.75 57.60 30.57
C PRO A 754 -53.85 59.04 30.04
#